data_AF-A0A8I6RXX9-F1
#
_entry.id   AF-A0A8I6RXX9-F1
#
_cell.length_a   1.000
_cell.length_b   1.000
_cell.length_c   1.000
_cell.angle_alpha   90.00
_cell.angle_beta   90.00
_cell.angle_gamma   90.00
#
_symmetry.space_group_name_H-M   'P 1'
#
loop_
_entity.id
_entity.type
_entity.pdbx_description
1 polymer ?
#
loop_
_entity_poly.entity_id
_entity_poly.type
_entity_poly.pdbx_seq_one_letter_code
_entity_poly.pdbx_strand_id
1 'polypeptide(L)'
;MTSTADTEEDLKIFEVLCGPDTEMTGGTDMTTTLRSELAALQYKRDSLLLQLQETKAQLRKRDEKAIQLESEIEQLREQAARQNVVIASLRKRIQELEERERTLAASQGRNEMTINTLQRENRYHEEKASELERKISTLEIELNNEEKSKLHVQKNLGDLVHQLEATLGTNSAGNSSHVVQETSRLRNKCDSLENCLTRVEEELRTCRNALSRATADRDTLQNQAATHLAEIDRLKQEREKLQIQQHMYERDLAELREKLNNAQRTISVTTGDIQVQDATIRGLRDDLKLKEEKGLRLETELRHLLESLAILLSSPVRFVESTEISIKDKIRDLINEAKDKSMQVESLHEKVITLKDQVSRLSDQRNEDIRRIKDLQDDKIHVEGRLQKTEIELNTCLMVKEGLRKDKAIFVTFLERLARALNMEEISREIGVDLHTESLLLRAEQLSRFESDKLTDKLLLYGSYPRFRRERYFYDLPLRDSAVVYQLQRRVRNLRDQLQRRDLHLDLLRRKLTIQEDSHRTKGLLQAERDEANLRVKKLGKQIDRLQVQLNEARSLSRDLKLQLTESSDYKLTALERGRKIEELQKKLAESELLRTRCSRKVNLLKDQVRVTGDNAEEIRALGEGVASALRSEVDSLRHSLADMTTEKNSLSSLRNTLCNIVGLSCSCADYELISRVTKMADAHREFTKVSRRYDPPTTRYIVDDPLIDDLDSDMNSIYNKRPTRTILP
;
A
#
# COMPACT_ATOMS: atom_id res chain seq x y z
N MET A 1 -23.33 24.06 50.94
CA MET A 1 -24.48 24.91 51.32
C MET A 1 -25.59 24.57 50.34
N THR A 2 -26.79 24.13 50.72
CA THR A 2 -27.38 23.91 52.05
C THR A 2 -27.67 22.41 52.29
N SER A 3 -27.73 21.96 53.55
CA SER A 3 -28.06 20.57 53.91
C SER A 3 -28.46 20.50 55.39
N THR A 4 -29.74 20.79 55.67
CA THR A 4 -30.35 20.81 57.02
C THR A 4 -31.87 20.61 57.00
N ALA A 5 -32.45 20.13 55.88
CA ALA A 5 -33.90 19.95 55.73
C ALA A 5 -34.27 18.46 55.73
N ASP A 6 -33.78 17.72 54.74
CA ASP A 6 -34.09 16.30 54.48
C ASP A 6 -33.92 15.42 55.73
N THR A 7 -32.92 15.69 56.56
CA THR A 7 -32.61 14.93 57.78
C THR A 7 -33.75 14.87 58.81
N GLU A 8 -34.67 15.84 58.84
CA GLU A 8 -35.79 15.83 59.79
C GLU A 8 -37.05 15.14 59.23
N GLU A 9 -37.11 14.89 57.92
CA GLU A 9 -38.12 14.01 57.32
C GLU A 9 -37.62 12.56 57.29
N ASP A 10 -36.33 12.34 56.96
CA ASP A 10 -35.67 11.03 57.07
C ASP A 10 -35.78 10.43 58.47
N LEU A 11 -35.60 11.24 59.53
CA LEU A 11 -35.77 10.80 60.92
C LEU A 11 -37.21 10.36 61.23
N LYS A 12 -38.22 11.08 60.75
CA LYS A 12 -39.64 10.73 60.94
C LYS A 12 -40.01 9.44 60.19
N ILE A 13 -39.45 9.24 58.99
CA ILE A 13 -39.60 8.00 58.23
C ILE A 13 -38.92 6.83 58.96
N PHE A 14 -37.76 7.06 59.58
CA PHE A 14 -37.05 6.04 60.36
C PHE A 14 -37.80 5.63 61.63
N GLU A 15 -38.39 6.57 62.39
CA GLU A 15 -39.23 6.25 63.55
C GLU A 15 -40.47 5.43 63.15
N VAL A 16 -41.14 5.78 62.05
CA VAL A 16 -42.31 5.04 61.55
C VAL A 16 -41.95 3.61 61.09
N LEU A 17 -40.73 3.38 60.59
CA LEU A 17 -40.24 2.06 60.17
C LEU A 17 -39.67 1.20 61.31
N CYS A 18 -39.36 1.78 62.47
CA CYS A 18 -38.69 1.09 63.58
C CYS A 18 -39.53 1.01 64.88
N GLY A 19 -40.79 1.45 64.86
CA GLY A 19 -41.71 1.32 65.98
C GLY A 19 -41.97 -0.16 66.34
N PRO A 20 -42.02 -0.53 67.64
CA PRO A 20 -42.15 -1.93 68.04
C PRO A 20 -43.56 -2.49 67.83
N ASP A 21 -43.61 -3.68 67.26
CA ASP A 21 -44.67 -4.68 67.28
C ASP A 21 -46.13 -4.22 67.08
N THR A 22 -46.62 -4.42 65.86
CA THR A 22 -48.04 -4.77 65.63
C THR A 22 -48.10 -6.02 64.77
N GLU A 23 -48.69 -7.10 65.28
CA GLU A 23 -48.73 -8.41 64.62
C GLU A 23 -49.64 -8.42 63.37
N MET A 24 -49.10 -7.96 62.24
CA MET A 24 -49.78 -7.99 60.95
C MET A 24 -49.32 -9.20 60.14
N THR A 25 -50.16 -10.23 60.04
CA THR A 25 -49.91 -11.49 59.29
C THR A 25 -49.96 -11.33 57.75
N GLY A 26 -49.55 -10.16 57.25
CA GLY A 26 -49.18 -9.88 55.85
C GLY A 26 -47.81 -9.17 55.73
N GLY A 27 -47.11 -8.93 56.84
CA GLY A 27 -45.83 -8.21 56.87
C GLY A 27 -44.67 -8.93 56.17
N THR A 28 -44.74 -10.25 56.00
CA THR A 28 -43.76 -11.04 55.20
C THR A 28 -43.74 -10.60 53.74
N ASP A 29 -44.91 -10.33 53.17
CA ASP A 29 -45.07 -10.07 51.74
C ASP A 29 -44.70 -8.61 51.46
N MET A 30 -45.06 -7.70 52.37
CA MET A 30 -44.60 -6.31 52.36
C MET A 30 -43.07 -6.21 52.51
N THR A 31 -42.46 -6.92 53.47
CA THR A 31 -41.01 -6.86 53.69
C THR A 31 -40.19 -7.58 52.62
N THR A 32 -40.71 -8.64 51.99
CA THR A 32 -40.07 -9.23 50.79
C THR A 32 -40.20 -8.33 49.57
N THR A 33 -41.34 -7.66 49.39
CA THR A 33 -41.52 -6.65 48.34
C THR A 33 -40.51 -5.51 48.50
N LEU A 34 -40.44 -4.87 49.68
CA LEU A 34 -39.48 -3.80 49.97
C LEU A 34 -38.02 -4.24 49.83
N ARG A 35 -37.67 -5.50 50.18
CA ARG A 35 -36.33 -6.07 49.92
C ARG A 35 -36.05 -6.23 48.43
N SER A 36 -37.04 -6.66 47.63
CA SER A 36 -36.89 -6.80 46.18
C SER A 36 -36.77 -5.44 45.46
N GLU A 37 -37.52 -4.43 45.91
CA GLU A 37 -37.41 -3.06 45.41
C GLU A 37 -36.07 -2.43 45.79
N LEU A 38 -35.62 -2.61 47.03
CA LEU A 38 -34.30 -2.14 47.49
C LEU A 38 -33.16 -2.82 46.71
N ALA A 39 -33.26 -4.12 46.41
CA ALA A 39 -32.31 -4.83 45.55
C ALA A 39 -32.33 -4.32 44.10
N ALA A 40 -33.52 -4.05 43.54
CA ALA A 40 -33.68 -3.47 42.21
C ALA A 40 -33.11 -2.04 42.12
N LEU A 41 -33.30 -1.23 43.17
CA LEU A 41 -32.74 0.12 43.29
C LEU A 41 -31.21 0.08 43.47
N GLN A 42 -30.67 -0.88 44.24
CA GLN A 42 -29.22 -1.10 44.32
C GLN A 42 -28.63 -1.51 42.96
N TYR A 43 -29.23 -2.46 42.26
CA TYR A 43 -28.82 -2.85 40.91
C TYR A 43 -28.88 -1.67 39.92
N LYS A 44 -29.95 -0.86 39.99
CA LYS A 44 -30.09 0.36 39.17
C LYS A 44 -29.02 1.41 39.50
N ARG A 45 -28.72 1.63 40.79
CA ARG A 45 -27.62 2.50 41.26
C ARG A 45 -26.28 2.02 40.70
N ASP A 46 -25.98 0.74 40.82
CA ASP A 46 -24.67 0.19 40.45
C ASP A 46 -24.48 0.14 38.92
N SER A 47 -25.55 -0.14 38.17
CA SER A 47 -25.60 0.02 36.71
C SER A 47 -25.37 1.47 36.28
N LEU A 48 -26.02 2.45 36.93
CA LEU A 48 -25.82 3.88 36.66
C LEU A 48 -24.41 4.34 37.07
N LEU A 49 -23.82 3.81 38.15
CA LEU A 49 -22.44 4.09 38.54
C LEU A 49 -21.44 3.54 37.52
N LEU A 50 -21.69 2.35 36.96
CA LEU A 50 -20.87 1.77 35.88
C LEU A 50 -20.95 2.62 34.60
N GLN A 51 -22.16 3.04 34.19
CA GLN A 51 -22.36 3.96 33.07
C GLN A 51 -21.69 5.33 33.31
N LEU A 52 -21.72 5.84 34.55
CA LEU A 52 -21.04 7.08 34.94
C LEU A 52 -19.50 6.93 34.90
N GLN A 53 -18.95 5.76 35.24
CA GLN A 53 -17.52 5.49 35.09
C GLN A 53 -17.13 5.35 33.60
N GLU A 54 -17.93 4.66 32.80
CA GLU A 54 -17.66 4.49 31.37
C GLU A 54 -17.72 5.83 30.63
N THR A 55 -18.76 6.63 30.85
CA THR A 55 -18.88 7.98 30.24
C THR A 55 -17.73 8.90 30.67
N LYS A 56 -17.28 8.85 31.93
CA LYS A 56 -16.07 9.57 32.38
C LYS A 56 -14.79 9.07 31.69
N ALA A 57 -14.65 7.78 31.45
CA ALA A 57 -13.53 7.21 30.70
C ALA A 57 -13.57 7.57 29.20
N GLN A 58 -14.77 7.63 28.60
CA GLN A 58 -14.98 8.11 27.24
C GLN A 58 -14.76 9.63 27.10
N LEU A 59 -14.99 10.41 28.15
CA LEU A 59 -14.70 11.85 28.18
C LEU A 59 -13.18 12.08 28.19
N ARG A 60 -12.45 11.46 29.13
CA ARG A 60 -10.96 11.54 29.19
C ARG A 60 -10.30 11.20 27.85
N LYS A 61 -10.76 10.13 27.17
CA LYS A 61 -10.27 9.75 25.83
C LYS A 61 -10.59 10.78 24.73
N ARG A 62 -11.63 11.61 24.90
CA ARG A 62 -11.91 12.76 24.02
C ARG A 62 -11.02 13.95 24.37
N ASP A 63 -10.80 14.22 25.66
CA ASP A 63 -9.93 15.30 26.13
C ASP A 63 -8.46 15.07 25.72
N GLU A 64 -7.96 13.85 25.93
CA GLU A 64 -6.65 13.37 25.44
C GLU A 64 -6.49 13.58 23.93
N LYS A 65 -7.54 13.27 23.16
CA LYS A 65 -7.56 13.45 21.70
C LYS A 65 -7.67 14.93 21.29
N ALA A 66 -8.37 15.76 22.05
CA ALA A 66 -8.45 17.19 21.81
C ALA A 66 -7.07 17.84 21.98
N ILE A 67 -6.37 17.54 23.07
CA ILE A 67 -5.00 18.02 23.34
C ILE A 67 -4.03 17.56 22.24
N GLN A 68 -4.15 16.32 21.75
CA GLN A 68 -3.35 15.84 20.61
C GLN A 68 -3.62 16.66 19.33
N LEU A 69 -4.89 16.90 18.99
CA LEU A 69 -5.26 17.68 17.81
C LEU A 69 -4.85 19.16 17.93
N GLU A 70 -4.95 19.76 19.11
CA GLU A 70 -4.43 21.12 19.37
C GLU A 70 -2.91 21.18 19.16
N SER A 71 -2.17 20.17 19.60
CA SER A 71 -0.72 20.09 19.37
C SER A 71 -0.36 19.90 17.87
N GLU A 72 -1.15 19.16 17.10
CA GLU A 72 -0.97 19.03 15.65
C GLU A 72 -1.29 20.35 14.94
N ILE A 73 -2.36 21.06 15.34
CA ILE A 73 -2.72 22.38 14.80
C ILE A 73 -1.60 23.39 15.04
N GLU A 74 -0.98 23.42 16.21
CA GLU A 74 0.11 24.36 16.50
C GLU A 74 1.41 24.01 15.75
N GLN A 75 1.74 22.73 15.60
CA GLN A 75 2.84 22.30 14.73
C GLN A 75 2.61 22.69 13.25
N LEU A 76 1.37 22.58 12.76
CA LEU A 76 1.00 22.98 11.40
C LEU A 76 1.06 24.52 11.23
N ARG A 77 0.67 25.30 12.25
CA ARG A 77 0.84 26.76 12.28
C ARG A 77 2.32 27.14 12.24
N GLU A 78 3.17 26.49 13.03
CA GLU A 78 4.60 26.76 13.03
C GLU A 78 5.26 26.39 11.69
N GLN A 79 4.89 25.24 11.10
CA GLN A 79 5.33 24.85 9.77
C GLN A 79 4.90 25.87 8.70
N ALA A 80 3.67 26.37 8.75
CA ALA A 80 3.19 27.42 7.84
C ALA A 80 3.93 28.76 8.03
N ALA A 81 4.21 29.16 9.27
CA ALA A 81 4.99 30.36 9.56
C ALA A 81 6.42 30.25 9.01
N ARG A 82 7.11 29.14 9.26
CA ARG A 82 8.45 28.83 8.71
C ARG A 82 8.44 28.87 7.17
N GLN A 83 7.44 28.26 6.52
CA GLN A 83 7.28 28.28 5.07
C GLN A 83 7.05 29.70 4.52
N ASN A 84 6.23 30.52 5.19
CA ASN A 84 5.99 31.91 4.78
C ASN A 84 7.26 32.77 4.83
N VAL A 85 8.14 32.56 5.82
CA VAL A 85 9.46 33.25 5.87
C VAL A 85 10.35 32.86 4.68
N VAL A 86 10.37 31.58 4.29
CA VAL A 86 11.11 31.11 3.11
C VAL A 86 10.51 31.67 1.80
N ILE A 87 9.18 31.73 1.69
CA ILE A 87 8.51 32.35 0.54
C ILE A 87 8.84 33.86 0.46
N ALA A 88 8.89 34.57 1.60
CA ALA A 88 9.26 35.98 1.65
C ALA A 88 10.73 36.22 1.24
N SER A 89 11.68 35.40 1.71
CA SER A 89 13.10 35.54 1.33
C SER A 89 13.34 35.21 -0.15
N LEU A 90 12.68 34.18 -0.69
CA LEU A 90 12.73 33.85 -2.12
C LEU A 90 12.12 34.96 -2.98
N ARG A 91 10.97 35.53 -2.60
CA ARG A 91 10.37 36.69 -3.30
C ARG A 91 11.31 37.89 -3.30
N LYS A 92 11.93 38.23 -2.17
CA LYS A 92 12.94 39.29 -2.10
C LYS A 92 14.12 38.98 -3.03
N ARG A 93 14.62 37.74 -3.04
CA ARG A 93 15.76 37.36 -3.89
C ARG A 93 15.44 37.47 -5.38
N ILE A 94 14.22 37.12 -5.79
CA ILE A 94 13.73 37.33 -7.17
C ILE A 94 13.71 38.83 -7.50
N GLN A 95 13.12 39.66 -6.64
CA GLN A 95 13.09 41.12 -6.84
C GLN A 95 14.50 41.74 -6.97
N GLU A 96 15.46 41.31 -6.14
CA GLU A 96 16.85 41.75 -6.28
C GLU A 96 17.53 41.28 -7.58
N LEU A 97 17.09 40.17 -8.18
CA LEU A 97 17.63 39.68 -9.45
C LEU A 97 17.03 40.44 -10.63
N GLU A 98 15.71 40.65 -10.64
CA GLU A 98 15.02 41.51 -11.62
C GLU A 98 15.54 42.96 -11.62
N GLU A 99 15.93 43.48 -10.45
CA GLU A 99 16.52 44.82 -10.33
C GLU A 99 17.95 44.85 -10.87
N ARG A 100 18.77 43.84 -10.57
CA ARG A 100 20.11 43.70 -11.18
C ARG A 100 20.01 43.58 -12.70
N GLU A 101 19.10 42.77 -13.23
CA GLU A 101 18.83 42.63 -14.66
C GLU A 101 18.45 43.98 -15.31
N ARG A 102 17.52 44.73 -14.68
CA ARG A 102 17.17 46.09 -15.13
C ARG A 102 18.37 47.04 -15.15
N THR A 103 19.26 47.00 -14.14
CA THR A 103 20.48 47.81 -14.15
C THR A 103 21.50 47.39 -15.21
N LEU A 104 21.59 46.09 -15.51
CA LEU A 104 22.45 45.56 -16.57
C LEU A 104 21.95 45.97 -17.95
N ALA A 105 20.65 45.82 -18.24
CA ALA A 105 20.04 46.29 -19.48
C ALA A 105 20.23 47.81 -19.68
N ALA A 106 20.02 48.61 -18.63
CA ALA A 106 20.28 50.05 -18.64
C ALA A 106 21.77 50.42 -18.76
N SER A 107 22.69 49.49 -18.48
CA SER A 107 24.12 49.65 -18.77
C SER A 107 24.47 49.22 -20.20
N GLN A 108 23.87 48.15 -20.71
CA GLN A 108 24.05 47.66 -22.07
C GLN A 108 23.61 48.71 -23.09
N GLY A 109 22.41 49.29 -22.98
CA GLY A 109 21.95 50.34 -23.89
C GLY A 109 22.83 51.60 -23.90
N ARG A 110 23.45 51.96 -22.77
CA ARG A 110 24.45 53.05 -22.71
C ARG A 110 25.77 52.67 -23.40
N ASN A 111 26.24 51.44 -23.21
CA ASN A 111 27.43 50.93 -23.87
C ASN A 111 27.22 50.82 -25.39
N GLU A 112 26.06 50.35 -25.84
CA GLU A 112 25.66 50.33 -27.25
C GLU A 112 25.62 51.74 -27.84
N MET A 113 25.06 52.73 -27.14
CA MET A 113 25.07 54.12 -27.60
C MET A 113 26.49 54.68 -27.74
N THR A 114 27.39 54.31 -26.82
CA THR A 114 28.82 54.67 -26.89
C THR A 114 29.52 54.00 -28.07
N ILE A 115 29.31 52.69 -28.28
CA ILE A 115 29.86 51.93 -29.41
C ILE A 115 29.36 52.51 -30.75
N ASN A 116 28.06 52.80 -30.87
CA ASN A 116 27.47 53.42 -32.05
C ASN A 116 28.05 54.82 -32.35
N THR A 117 28.46 55.56 -31.32
CA THR A 117 29.13 56.86 -31.46
C THR A 117 30.56 56.67 -31.96
N LEU A 118 31.36 55.82 -31.29
CA LEU A 118 32.74 55.50 -31.69
C LEU A 118 32.80 54.93 -33.12
N GLN A 119 31.83 54.12 -33.54
CA GLN A 119 31.74 53.62 -34.92
C GLN A 119 31.43 54.72 -35.95
N ARG A 120 30.77 55.82 -35.57
CA ARG A 120 30.56 56.98 -36.47
C ARG A 120 31.83 57.82 -36.57
N GLU A 121 32.48 58.05 -35.44
CA GLU A 121 33.77 58.77 -35.37
C GLU A 121 34.86 58.03 -36.16
N ASN A 122 34.97 56.71 -36.01
CA ASN A 122 35.93 55.90 -36.75
C ASN A 122 35.71 55.98 -38.28
N ARG A 123 34.46 55.86 -38.76
CA ARG A 123 34.14 56.04 -40.19
C ARG A 123 34.49 57.43 -40.70
N TYR A 124 34.21 58.48 -39.93
CA TYR A 124 34.62 59.84 -40.27
C TYR A 124 36.16 59.98 -40.36
N HIS A 125 36.91 59.31 -39.48
CA HIS A 125 38.37 59.27 -39.54
C HIS A 125 38.90 58.45 -40.73
N GLU A 126 38.27 57.34 -41.09
CA GLU A 126 38.57 56.53 -42.29
C GLU A 126 38.32 57.31 -43.59
N GLU A 127 37.18 58.00 -43.68
CA GLU A 127 36.84 58.89 -44.81
C GLU A 127 37.86 60.03 -44.95
N LYS A 128 38.25 60.65 -43.83
CA LYS A 128 39.23 61.74 -43.78
C LYS A 128 40.66 61.28 -44.09
N ALA A 129 41.06 60.09 -43.66
CA ALA A 129 42.31 59.47 -44.06
C ALA A 129 42.32 59.23 -45.58
N SER A 130 41.25 58.65 -46.13
CA SER A 130 41.07 58.44 -47.56
C SER A 130 41.09 59.76 -48.37
N GLU A 131 40.61 60.88 -47.79
CA GLU A 131 40.70 62.21 -48.41
C GLU A 131 42.14 62.73 -48.44
N LEU A 132 42.90 62.53 -47.36
CA LEU A 132 44.31 62.94 -47.27
C LEU A 132 45.20 62.09 -48.18
N GLU A 133 44.98 60.78 -48.28
CA GLU A 133 45.68 59.89 -49.21
C GLU A 133 45.51 60.33 -50.67
N ARG A 134 44.27 60.69 -51.07
CA ARG A 134 44.01 61.24 -52.41
C ARG A 134 44.75 62.56 -52.64
N LYS A 135 44.79 63.46 -51.64
CA LYS A 135 45.54 64.72 -51.73
C LYS A 135 47.05 64.51 -51.85
N ILE A 136 47.61 63.57 -51.09
CA ILE A 136 49.03 63.18 -51.18
C ILE A 136 49.32 62.66 -52.60
N SER A 137 48.51 61.72 -53.11
CA SER A 137 48.69 61.18 -54.47
C SER A 137 48.60 62.25 -55.57
N THR A 138 47.71 63.25 -55.43
CA THR A 138 47.66 64.40 -56.35
C THR A 138 48.95 65.23 -56.26
N LEU A 139 49.42 65.55 -55.06
CA LEU A 139 50.65 66.32 -54.84
C LEU A 139 51.91 65.58 -55.36
N GLU A 140 51.95 64.25 -55.26
CA GLU A 140 53.01 63.42 -55.85
C GLU A 140 53.01 63.51 -57.38
N ILE A 141 51.84 63.53 -58.02
CA ILE A 141 51.70 63.70 -59.47
C ILE A 141 52.11 65.12 -59.89
N GLU A 142 51.70 66.15 -59.15
CA GLU A 142 52.09 67.54 -59.39
C GLU A 142 53.61 67.73 -59.26
N LEU A 143 54.22 67.22 -58.19
CA LEU A 143 55.67 67.26 -57.96
C LEU A 143 56.46 66.56 -59.08
N ASN A 144 55.98 65.39 -59.54
CA ASN A 144 56.59 64.62 -60.61
C ASN A 144 56.49 65.33 -61.97
N ASN A 145 55.42 66.10 -62.20
CA ASN A 145 55.27 66.94 -63.39
C ASN A 145 56.16 68.19 -63.33
N GLU A 146 56.29 68.83 -62.16
CA GLU A 146 57.19 69.97 -61.97
C GLU A 146 58.66 69.56 -62.07
N GLU A 147 59.03 68.37 -61.59
CA GLU A 147 60.39 67.84 -61.77
C GLU A 147 60.73 67.59 -63.26
N LYS A 148 59.80 67.08 -64.06
CA LYS A 148 59.95 66.99 -65.53
C LYS A 148 60.08 68.36 -66.18
N SER A 149 59.26 69.34 -65.75
CA SER A 149 59.32 70.73 -66.22
C SER A 149 60.70 71.34 -65.97
N LYS A 150 61.20 71.23 -64.73
CA LYS A 150 62.54 71.64 -64.30
C LYS A 150 63.64 70.97 -65.11
N LEU A 151 63.58 69.65 -65.33
CA LEU A 151 64.55 68.92 -66.14
C LEU A 151 64.56 69.39 -67.61
N HIS A 152 63.39 69.70 -68.18
CA HIS A 152 63.28 70.25 -69.53
C HIS A 152 63.90 71.66 -69.61
N VAL A 153 63.60 72.55 -68.67
CA VAL A 153 64.20 73.90 -68.60
C VAL A 153 65.71 73.83 -68.38
N GLN A 154 66.19 72.94 -67.50
CA GLN A 154 67.62 72.75 -67.25
C GLN A 154 68.36 72.26 -68.49
N LYS A 155 67.75 71.37 -69.29
CA LYS A 155 68.31 70.95 -70.58
C LYS A 155 68.39 72.13 -71.55
N ASN A 156 67.29 72.85 -71.75
CA ASN A 156 67.24 73.99 -72.68
C ASN A 156 68.26 75.08 -72.31
N LEU A 157 68.51 75.28 -71.00
CA LEU A 157 69.53 76.21 -70.52
C LEU A 157 70.97 75.69 -70.78
N GLY A 158 71.21 74.37 -70.66
CA GLY A 158 72.49 73.76 -71.03
C GLY A 158 72.78 73.85 -72.53
N ASP A 159 71.76 73.59 -73.37
CA ASP A 159 71.84 73.75 -74.82
C ASP A 159 72.16 75.21 -75.20
N LEU A 160 71.59 76.20 -74.50
CA LEU A 160 71.91 77.63 -74.65
C LEU A 160 73.34 77.98 -74.18
N VAL A 161 73.81 77.41 -73.08
CA VAL A 161 75.20 77.62 -72.59
C VAL A 161 76.21 77.10 -73.60
N HIS A 162 76.02 75.92 -74.18
CA HIS A 162 76.89 75.42 -75.25
C HIS A 162 76.86 76.29 -76.52
N GLN A 163 75.72 76.92 -76.87
CA GLN A 163 75.67 77.90 -77.96
C GLN A 163 76.47 79.18 -77.65
N LEU A 164 76.50 79.61 -76.38
CA LEU A 164 77.29 80.76 -75.93
C LEU A 164 78.79 80.44 -75.85
N GLU A 165 79.16 79.24 -75.40
CA GLU A 165 80.55 78.74 -75.44
C GLU A 165 81.08 78.63 -76.88
N ALA A 166 80.22 78.28 -77.84
CA ALA A 166 80.59 78.18 -79.26
C ALA A 166 80.77 79.53 -79.98
N THR A 167 80.33 80.66 -79.40
CA THR A 167 80.26 81.96 -80.11
C THR A 167 81.24 83.03 -79.64
N LEU A 168 81.91 82.88 -78.49
CA LEU A 168 82.72 83.96 -77.89
C LEU A 168 84.24 83.67 -77.89
N GLY A 169 84.87 83.91 -79.04
CA GLY A 169 86.33 83.86 -79.21
C GLY A 169 86.99 85.20 -79.58
N THR A 170 88.28 85.33 -79.25
CA THR A 170 89.27 86.34 -79.69
C THR A 170 89.28 87.77 -79.07
N ASN A 171 90.28 87.97 -78.20
CA ASN A 171 91.38 88.96 -78.27
C ASN A 171 91.17 90.47 -78.63
N SER A 172 91.70 91.32 -77.73
CA SER A 172 92.53 92.53 -78.02
C SER A 172 91.88 93.75 -78.74
N ALA A 173 92.40 94.99 -78.65
CA ALA A 173 93.18 95.69 -77.61
C ALA A 173 92.97 97.21 -77.81
N GLY A 174 93.01 98.02 -76.74
CA GLY A 174 92.74 99.48 -76.81
C GLY A 174 94.00 100.34 -76.94
N ASN A 175 93.84 101.63 -77.27
CA ASN A 175 94.95 102.59 -77.20
C ASN A 175 94.52 104.05 -76.93
N SER A 176 95.26 104.71 -76.04
CA SER A 176 95.43 106.15 -75.75
C SER A 176 94.26 107.18 -75.72
N SER A 177 93.01 106.87 -76.07
CA SER A 177 91.86 107.46 -75.36
C SER A 177 91.63 106.77 -74.00
N HIS A 178 92.40 105.70 -73.77
CA HIS A 178 92.16 104.70 -72.73
C HIS A 178 92.13 105.33 -71.34
N VAL A 179 93.19 106.01 -70.86
CA VAL A 179 93.35 106.35 -69.42
C VAL A 179 92.15 107.07 -68.79
N VAL A 180 91.50 108.02 -69.46
CA VAL A 180 90.31 108.70 -68.91
C VAL A 180 89.07 107.81 -68.97
N GLN A 181 88.86 107.12 -70.10
CA GLN A 181 87.78 106.15 -70.30
C GLN A 181 87.96 104.88 -69.45
N GLU A 182 89.19 104.61 -69.03
CA GLU A 182 89.63 103.51 -68.18
C GLU A 182 89.55 103.90 -66.71
N THR A 183 89.81 105.16 -66.35
CA THR A 183 89.52 105.64 -64.99
C THR A 183 88.01 105.64 -64.72
N SER A 184 87.18 106.02 -65.69
CA SER A 184 85.72 105.88 -65.57
C SER A 184 85.26 104.42 -65.65
N ARG A 185 85.81 103.61 -66.56
CA ARG A 185 85.52 102.15 -66.61
C ARG A 185 85.96 101.41 -65.35
N LEU A 186 87.08 101.79 -64.73
CA LEU A 186 87.56 101.22 -63.47
C LEU A 186 86.67 101.67 -62.31
N ARG A 187 86.23 102.93 -62.27
CA ARG A 187 85.22 103.38 -61.30
C ARG A 187 83.92 102.60 -61.48
N ASN A 188 83.33 102.60 -62.67
CA ASN A 188 82.13 101.82 -62.98
C ASN A 188 82.30 100.32 -62.67
N LYS A 189 83.53 99.77 -62.78
CA LYS A 189 83.86 98.38 -62.42
C LYS A 189 83.99 98.19 -60.91
N CYS A 190 84.52 99.16 -60.15
CA CYS A 190 84.46 99.19 -58.69
C CYS A 190 83.00 99.28 -58.23
N ASP A 191 82.23 100.24 -58.75
CA ASP A 191 80.80 100.39 -58.48
C ASP A 191 80.04 99.08 -58.81
N SER A 192 80.37 98.42 -59.93
CA SER A 192 79.79 97.11 -60.30
C SER A 192 80.22 95.97 -59.37
N LEU A 193 81.45 96.00 -58.84
CA LEU A 193 81.96 95.01 -57.90
C LEU A 193 81.40 95.22 -56.49
N GLU A 194 81.18 96.46 -56.06
CA GLU A 194 80.48 96.80 -54.82
C GLU A 194 79.01 96.39 -54.89
N ASN A 195 78.30 96.70 -55.98
CA ASN A 195 76.93 96.21 -56.21
C ASN A 195 76.84 94.69 -56.37
N CYS A 196 77.90 94.02 -56.83
CA CYS A 196 77.97 92.55 -56.85
C CYS A 196 78.24 92.00 -55.44
N LEU A 197 79.09 92.65 -54.65
CA LEU A 197 79.40 92.28 -53.28
C LEU A 197 78.17 92.41 -52.38
N THR A 198 77.45 93.54 -52.42
CA THR A 198 76.21 93.73 -51.64
C THR A 198 75.16 92.70 -52.02
N ARG A 199 74.97 92.41 -53.31
CA ARG A 199 74.06 91.34 -53.76
C ARG A 199 74.49 89.96 -53.23
N VAL A 200 75.78 89.64 -53.25
CA VAL A 200 76.32 88.39 -52.68
C VAL A 200 76.18 88.33 -51.15
N GLU A 201 76.25 89.47 -50.45
CA GLU A 201 75.97 89.54 -49.01
C GLU A 201 74.48 89.34 -48.69
N GLU A 202 73.58 89.87 -49.52
CA GLU A 202 72.13 89.63 -49.44
C GLU A 202 71.76 88.17 -49.79
N GLU A 203 72.38 87.59 -50.82
CA GLU A 203 72.29 86.17 -51.18
C GLU A 203 72.79 85.30 -49.99
N LEU A 204 73.95 85.60 -49.40
CA LEU A 204 74.45 84.91 -48.20
C LEU A 204 73.52 85.05 -47.00
N ARG A 205 72.88 86.21 -46.81
CA ARG A 205 71.94 86.46 -45.71
C ARG A 205 70.63 85.70 -45.90
N THR A 206 70.11 85.66 -47.12
CA THR A 206 68.91 84.86 -47.46
C THR A 206 69.18 83.36 -47.38
N CYS A 207 70.35 82.89 -47.83
CA CYS A 207 70.80 81.50 -47.64
C CYS A 207 70.92 81.12 -46.15
N ARG A 208 71.50 81.98 -45.29
CA ARG A 208 71.54 81.76 -43.83
C ARG A 208 70.15 81.67 -43.22
N ASN A 209 69.23 82.55 -43.63
CA ASN A 209 67.84 82.53 -43.17
C ASN A 209 67.08 81.28 -43.66
N ALA A 210 67.36 80.80 -44.88
CA ALA A 210 66.80 79.55 -45.41
C ALA A 210 67.32 78.34 -44.63
N LEU A 211 68.64 78.25 -44.39
CA LEU A 211 69.25 77.19 -43.58
C LEU A 211 68.72 77.17 -42.15
N SER A 212 68.54 78.34 -41.52
CA SER A 212 67.98 78.44 -40.17
C SER A 212 66.54 77.93 -40.08
N ARG A 213 65.71 78.17 -41.11
CA ARG A 213 64.35 77.61 -41.20
C ARG A 213 64.40 76.10 -41.39
N ALA A 214 65.12 75.63 -42.41
CA ALA A 214 65.28 74.20 -42.68
C ALA A 214 65.84 73.41 -41.47
N THR A 215 66.65 74.04 -40.62
CA THR A 215 67.13 73.42 -39.36
C THR A 215 66.00 73.30 -38.33
N ALA A 216 65.16 74.32 -38.15
CA ALA A 216 63.99 74.26 -37.28
C ALA A 216 62.90 73.30 -37.80
N ASP A 217 62.71 73.24 -39.12
CA ASP A 217 61.82 72.28 -39.79
C ASP A 217 62.31 70.84 -39.54
N ARG A 218 63.63 70.60 -39.69
CA ARG A 218 64.28 69.33 -39.33
C ARG A 218 64.09 68.98 -37.86
N ASP A 219 64.22 69.93 -36.94
CA ASP A 219 64.05 69.71 -35.50
C ASP A 219 62.59 69.38 -35.13
N THR A 220 61.62 70.05 -35.74
CA THR A 220 60.19 69.75 -35.51
C THR A 220 59.80 68.39 -36.09
N LEU A 221 60.26 68.05 -37.30
CA LEU A 221 60.08 66.72 -37.89
C LEU A 221 60.78 65.61 -37.06
N GLN A 222 61.97 65.86 -36.53
CA GLN A 222 62.68 64.92 -35.66
C GLN A 222 61.90 64.67 -34.35
N ASN A 223 61.30 65.70 -33.76
CA ASN A 223 60.44 65.56 -32.59
C ASN A 223 59.13 64.81 -32.90
N GLN A 224 58.49 65.08 -34.04
CA GLN A 224 57.29 64.36 -34.50
C GLN A 224 57.58 62.87 -34.73
N ALA A 225 58.69 62.54 -35.40
CA ALA A 225 59.14 61.17 -35.60
C ALA A 225 59.39 60.44 -34.26
N ALA A 226 59.98 61.13 -33.27
CA ALA A 226 60.16 60.57 -31.93
C ALA A 226 58.82 60.31 -31.21
N THR A 227 57.82 61.19 -31.35
CA THR A 227 56.48 60.95 -30.78
C THR A 227 55.77 59.78 -31.45
N HIS A 228 55.82 59.66 -32.78
CA HIS A 228 55.20 58.53 -33.48
C HIS A 228 55.91 57.19 -33.18
N LEU A 229 57.23 57.17 -32.99
CA LEU A 229 57.94 55.97 -32.51
C LEU A 229 57.45 55.52 -31.12
N ALA A 230 57.27 56.47 -30.18
CA ALA A 230 56.75 56.16 -28.85
C ALA A 230 55.28 55.67 -28.89
N GLU A 231 54.47 56.21 -29.79
CA GLU A 231 53.09 55.77 -30.03
C GLU A 231 53.03 54.36 -30.65
N ILE A 232 53.86 54.08 -31.65
CA ILE A 232 54.03 52.74 -32.24
C ILE A 232 54.44 51.71 -31.17
N ASP A 233 55.37 52.05 -30.28
CA ASP A 233 55.81 51.14 -29.21
C ASP A 233 54.76 50.97 -28.11
N ARG A 234 53.91 51.97 -27.85
CA ARG A 234 52.71 51.82 -27.02
C ARG A 234 51.72 50.85 -27.67
N LEU A 235 51.42 51.01 -28.96
CA LEU A 235 50.47 50.17 -29.69
C LEU A 235 50.96 48.71 -29.79
N LYS A 236 52.26 48.46 -29.94
CA LYS A 236 52.85 47.11 -29.84
C LYS A 236 52.56 46.47 -28.48
N GLN A 237 52.81 47.17 -27.38
CA GLN A 237 52.53 46.68 -26.02
C GLN A 237 51.04 46.47 -25.76
N GLU A 238 50.17 47.27 -26.38
CA GLU A 238 48.72 47.13 -26.26
C GLU A 238 48.22 45.89 -27.03
N ARG A 239 48.69 45.69 -28.26
CA ARG A 239 48.48 44.47 -29.05
C ARG A 239 48.96 43.20 -28.31
N GLU A 240 50.14 43.24 -27.70
CA GLU A 240 50.68 42.10 -26.94
C GLU A 240 49.82 41.74 -25.71
N LYS A 241 49.29 42.73 -24.98
CA LYS A 241 48.34 42.50 -23.88
C LYS A 241 47.04 41.87 -24.38
N LEU A 242 46.48 42.41 -25.47
CA LEU A 242 45.25 41.89 -26.08
C LEU A 242 45.43 40.46 -26.61
N GLN A 243 46.58 40.14 -27.19
CA GLN A 243 46.91 38.79 -27.66
C GLN A 243 47.03 37.78 -26.50
N ILE A 244 47.66 38.17 -25.38
CA ILE A 244 47.70 37.34 -24.16
C ILE A 244 46.27 37.11 -23.63
N GLN A 245 45.45 38.16 -23.59
CA GLN A 245 44.06 38.08 -23.13
C GLN A 245 43.18 37.21 -24.06
N GLN A 246 43.39 37.28 -25.37
CA GLN A 246 42.75 36.38 -26.35
C GLN A 246 43.09 34.92 -26.03
N HIS A 247 44.37 34.58 -25.86
CA HIS A 247 44.79 33.19 -25.56
C HIS A 247 44.27 32.70 -24.19
N MET A 248 44.03 33.58 -23.22
CA MET A 248 43.32 33.22 -21.99
C MET A 248 41.86 32.87 -22.26
N TYR A 249 41.11 33.70 -22.99
CA TYR A 249 39.71 33.40 -23.33
C TYR A 249 39.55 32.18 -24.24
N GLU A 250 40.49 31.93 -25.17
CA GLU A 250 40.52 30.71 -25.99
C GLU A 250 40.68 29.45 -25.12
N ARG A 251 41.52 29.52 -24.08
CA ARG A 251 41.67 28.44 -23.09
C ARG A 251 40.40 28.27 -22.25
N ASP A 252 39.83 29.35 -21.72
CA ASP A 252 38.63 29.29 -20.90
C ASP A 252 37.44 28.70 -21.68
N LEU A 253 37.31 29.07 -22.97
CA LEU A 253 36.34 28.48 -23.89
C LEU A 253 36.58 26.99 -24.15
N ALA A 254 37.84 26.54 -24.24
CA ALA A 254 38.17 25.12 -24.37
C ALA A 254 37.79 24.34 -23.10
N GLU A 255 38.14 24.85 -21.91
CA GLU A 255 37.78 24.24 -20.64
C GLU A 255 36.26 24.21 -20.41
N LEU A 256 35.52 25.25 -20.83
CA LEU A 256 34.05 25.29 -20.78
C LEU A 256 33.41 24.29 -21.75
N ARG A 257 33.96 24.14 -22.96
CA ARG A 257 33.51 23.10 -23.93
C ARG A 257 33.75 21.69 -23.40
N GLU A 258 34.86 21.43 -22.72
CA GLU A 258 35.11 20.13 -22.09
C GLU A 258 34.12 19.87 -20.94
N LYS A 259 33.90 20.86 -20.06
CA LYS A 259 32.91 20.79 -18.97
C LYS A 259 31.50 20.50 -19.52
N LEU A 260 31.10 21.14 -20.62
CA LEU A 260 29.83 20.89 -21.31
C LEU A 260 29.74 19.45 -21.86
N ASN A 261 30.78 18.98 -22.56
CA ASN A 261 30.84 17.61 -23.08
C ASN A 261 30.76 16.56 -21.95
N ASN A 262 31.41 16.80 -20.81
CA ASN A 262 31.37 15.91 -19.65
C ASN A 262 30.00 15.93 -18.96
N ALA A 263 29.34 17.09 -18.86
CA ALA A 263 27.95 17.17 -18.40
C ALA A 263 27.00 16.41 -19.35
N GLN A 264 27.15 16.58 -20.67
CA GLN A 264 26.31 15.91 -21.67
C GLN A 264 26.48 14.39 -21.67
N ARG A 265 27.71 13.87 -21.50
CA ARG A 265 27.97 12.45 -21.23
C ARG A 265 27.26 11.96 -19.97
N THR A 266 27.34 12.72 -18.88
CA THR A 266 26.71 12.37 -17.58
C THR A 266 25.18 12.33 -17.69
N ILE A 267 24.58 13.30 -18.40
CA ILE A 267 23.15 13.32 -18.73
C ILE A 267 22.77 12.10 -19.58
N SER A 268 23.59 11.71 -20.57
CA SER A 268 23.32 10.53 -21.40
C SER A 268 23.33 9.22 -20.58
N VAL A 269 24.26 9.07 -19.63
CA VAL A 269 24.32 7.89 -18.74
C VAL A 269 23.09 7.84 -17.84
N THR A 270 22.82 8.92 -17.11
CA THR A 270 21.66 9.00 -16.19
C THR A 270 20.32 8.86 -16.91
N THR A 271 20.21 9.29 -18.17
CA THR A 271 19.03 9.06 -19.01
C THR A 271 18.87 7.56 -19.34
N GLY A 272 19.96 6.84 -19.62
CA GLY A 272 19.94 5.39 -19.79
C GLY A 272 19.55 4.65 -18.51
N ASP A 273 20.09 5.05 -17.36
CA ASP A 273 19.74 4.48 -16.05
C ASP A 273 18.24 4.65 -15.74
N ILE A 274 17.68 5.84 -16.03
CA ILE A 274 16.24 6.11 -15.89
C ILE A 274 15.41 5.20 -16.81
N GLN A 275 15.82 5.00 -18.07
CA GLN A 275 15.10 4.10 -19.00
C GLN A 275 15.09 2.64 -18.51
N VAL A 276 16.18 2.17 -17.90
CA VAL A 276 16.28 0.83 -17.29
C VAL A 276 15.40 0.74 -16.03
N GLN A 277 15.37 1.78 -15.20
CA GLN A 277 14.47 1.87 -14.04
C GLN A 277 13.00 1.87 -14.47
N ASP A 278 12.62 2.66 -15.49
CA ASP A 278 11.26 2.67 -16.05
C ASP A 278 10.85 1.32 -16.63
N ALA A 279 11.77 0.58 -17.25
CA ALA A 279 11.51 -0.78 -17.73
C ALA A 279 11.27 -1.76 -16.56
N THR A 280 12.08 -1.64 -15.50
CA THR A 280 11.94 -2.44 -14.28
C THR A 280 10.63 -2.14 -13.55
N ILE A 281 10.25 -0.86 -13.44
CA ILE A 281 8.99 -0.41 -12.82
C ILE A 281 7.78 -0.90 -13.62
N ARG A 282 7.86 -0.92 -14.96
CA ARG A 282 6.80 -1.52 -15.81
C ARG A 282 6.65 -3.02 -15.54
N GLY A 283 7.75 -3.78 -15.59
CA GLY A 283 7.73 -5.22 -15.29
C GLY A 283 7.12 -5.52 -13.91
N LEU A 284 7.52 -4.78 -12.87
CA LEU A 284 6.96 -4.95 -11.51
C LEU A 284 5.47 -4.60 -11.39
N ARG A 285 4.95 -3.66 -12.21
CA ARG A 285 3.51 -3.35 -12.27
C ARG A 285 2.72 -4.47 -12.96
N ASP A 286 3.25 -5.03 -14.04
CA ASP A 286 2.63 -6.16 -14.74
C ASP A 286 2.64 -7.42 -13.86
N ASP A 287 3.73 -7.67 -13.14
CA ASP A 287 3.84 -8.74 -12.15
C ASP A 287 2.83 -8.58 -11.00
N LEU A 288 2.69 -7.36 -10.46
CA LEU A 288 1.70 -7.05 -9.41
C LEU A 288 0.27 -7.31 -9.90
N LYS A 289 -0.08 -6.78 -11.08
CA LYS A 289 -1.39 -7.00 -11.71
C LYS A 289 -1.68 -8.49 -11.92
N LEU A 290 -0.68 -9.29 -12.30
CA LEU A 290 -0.82 -10.74 -12.41
C LEU A 290 -1.05 -11.43 -11.04
N LYS A 291 -0.45 -10.92 -9.94
CA LYS A 291 -0.74 -11.41 -8.59
C LYS A 291 -2.15 -11.00 -8.13
N GLU A 292 -2.59 -9.78 -8.43
CA GLU A 292 -3.95 -9.29 -8.11
C GLU A 292 -5.03 -10.10 -8.86
N GLU A 293 -4.85 -10.34 -10.17
CA GLU A 293 -5.73 -11.21 -10.96
C GLU A 293 -5.77 -12.64 -10.42
N LYS A 294 -4.64 -13.19 -9.95
CA LYS A 294 -4.62 -14.50 -9.30
C LYS A 294 -5.32 -14.49 -7.94
N GLY A 295 -5.16 -13.42 -7.15
CA GLY A 295 -5.85 -13.23 -5.88
C GLY A 295 -7.37 -13.22 -6.05
N LEU A 296 -7.88 -12.42 -6.98
CA LEU A 296 -9.31 -12.35 -7.30
C LEU A 296 -9.91 -13.69 -7.76
N ARG A 297 -9.14 -14.50 -8.51
CA ARG A 297 -9.54 -15.87 -8.88
C ARG A 297 -9.65 -16.77 -7.65
N LEU A 298 -8.63 -16.78 -6.79
CA LEU A 298 -8.62 -17.58 -5.55
C LEU A 298 -9.72 -17.15 -4.54
N GLU A 299 -10.00 -15.85 -4.40
CA GLU A 299 -11.13 -15.36 -3.60
C GLU A 299 -12.48 -15.82 -4.18
N THR A 300 -12.57 -15.91 -5.51
CA THR A 300 -13.78 -16.38 -6.20
C THR A 300 -13.96 -17.90 -6.05
N GLU A 301 -12.88 -18.68 -6.20
CA GLU A 301 -12.86 -20.12 -5.95
C GLU A 301 -13.23 -20.46 -4.49
N LEU A 302 -12.66 -19.72 -3.53
CA LEU A 302 -13.00 -19.85 -2.10
C LEU A 302 -14.48 -19.56 -1.83
N ARG A 303 -15.07 -18.54 -2.49
CA ARG A 303 -16.48 -18.20 -2.34
C ARG A 303 -17.39 -19.34 -2.84
N HIS A 304 -17.12 -19.87 -4.03
CA HIS A 304 -17.86 -21.02 -4.57
C HIS A 304 -17.72 -22.27 -3.69
N LEU A 305 -16.55 -22.49 -3.07
CA LEU A 305 -16.35 -23.58 -2.11
C LEU A 305 -17.19 -23.39 -0.83
N LEU A 306 -17.23 -22.18 -0.27
CA LEU A 306 -18.07 -21.86 0.90
C LEU A 306 -19.57 -21.97 0.57
N GLU A 307 -20.00 -21.50 -0.61
CA GLU A 307 -21.37 -21.66 -1.10
C GLU A 307 -21.75 -23.13 -1.26
N SER A 308 -20.88 -23.94 -1.88
CA SER A 308 -21.08 -25.40 -2.01
C SER A 308 -21.19 -26.11 -0.66
N LEU A 309 -20.30 -25.80 0.28
CA LEU A 309 -20.34 -26.36 1.65
C LEU A 309 -21.60 -25.92 2.41
N ALA A 310 -22.03 -24.66 2.28
CA ALA A 310 -23.24 -24.17 2.90
C ALA A 310 -24.51 -24.81 2.33
N ILE A 311 -24.56 -25.08 1.02
CA ILE A 311 -25.65 -25.84 0.39
C ILE A 311 -25.68 -27.28 0.93
N LEU A 312 -24.52 -27.96 1.03
CA LEU A 312 -24.42 -29.33 1.54
C LEU A 312 -24.75 -29.48 3.04
N LEU A 313 -24.52 -28.43 3.83
CA LEU A 313 -24.84 -28.40 5.27
C LEU A 313 -26.24 -27.85 5.58
N SER A 314 -26.88 -27.22 4.59
CA SER A 314 -28.26 -26.75 4.68
C SER A 314 -29.24 -27.93 4.64
N SER A 315 -30.38 -27.74 5.30
CA SER A 315 -31.49 -28.69 5.33
C SER A 315 -32.81 -27.95 5.13
N PRO A 316 -33.91 -28.62 4.75
CA PRO A 316 -35.22 -27.98 4.59
C PRO A 316 -35.76 -27.27 5.84
N VAL A 317 -35.19 -27.54 7.02
CA VAL A 317 -35.59 -26.97 8.31
C VAL A 317 -34.59 -25.94 8.84
N ARG A 318 -33.34 -25.94 8.36
CA ARG A 318 -32.28 -25.00 8.76
C ARG A 318 -31.33 -24.72 7.60
N PHE A 319 -31.37 -23.49 7.11
CA PHE A 319 -30.40 -22.92 6.18
C PHE A 319 -29.06 -22.66 6.88
N VAL A 320 -27.97 -22.71 6.11
CA VAL A 320 -26.61 -22.34 6.52
C VAL A 320 -26.10 -21.30 5.54
N GLU A 321 -25.57 -20.19 6.03
CA GLU A 321 -24.98 -19.15 5.19
C GLU A 321 -23.63 -19.59 4.61
N SER A 322 -23.26 -19.04 3.44
CA SER A 322 -21.96 -19.25 2.78
C SER A 322 -20.77 -18.53 3.46
N THR A 323 -20.79 -18.44 4.79
CA THR A 323 -19.70 -17.88 5.60
C THR A 323 -18.96 -18.99 6.34
N GLU A 324 -17.64 -18.84 6.45
CA GLU A 324 -16.77 -19.83 7.12
C GLU A 324 -17.19 -20.10 8.57
N ILE A 325 -17.74 -19.09 9.25
CA ILE A 325 -18.21 -19.19 10.64
C ILE A 325 -19.49 -20.04 10.71
N SER A 326 -20.53 -19.68 9.96
CA SER A 326 -21.81 -20.40 9.93
C SER A 326 -21.65 -21.87 9.50
N ILE A 327 -20.74 -22.14 8.55
CA ILE A 327 -20.32 -23.49 8.14
C ILE A 327 -19.66 -24.25 9.29
N LYS A 328 -18.65 -23.66 9.95
CA LYS A 328 -17.95 -24.28 11.10
C LYS A 328 -18.86 -24.49 12.30
N ASP A 329 -19.84 -23.62 12.52
CA ASP A 329 -20.84 -23.75 13.57
C ASP A 329 -21.77 -24.94 13.31
N LYS A 330 -22.36 -25.07 12.10
CA LYS A 330 -23.21 -26.24 11.79
C LYS A 330 -22.43 -27.56 11.77
N ILE A 331 -21.15 -27.56 11.37
CA ILE A 331 -20.29 -28.75 11.49
C ILE A 331 -20.10 -29.14 12.97
N ARG A 332 -19.89 -28.17 13.88
CA ARG A 332 -19.80 -28.44 15.33
C ARG A 332 -21.10 -28.97 15.91
N ASP A 333 -22.25 -28.43 15.49
CA ASP A 333 -23.57 -28.95 15.88
C ASP A 333 -23.74 -30.42 15.43
N LEU A 334 -23.45 -30.73 14.16
CA LEU A 334 -23.57 -32.10 13.62
C LEU A 334 -22.64 -33.10 14.33
N ILE A 335 -21.43 -32.67 14.72
CA ILE A 335 -20.51 -33.50 15.51
C ILE A 335 -21.07 -33.78 16.91
N ASN A 336 -21.78 -32.84 17.52
CA ASN A 336 -22.42 -33.06 18.83
C ASN A 336 -23.67 -33.93 18.69
N GLU A 337 -24.56 -33.65 17.72
CA GLU A 337 -25.71 -34.51 17.38
C GLU A 337 -25.28 -35.97 17.13
N ALA A 338 -24.11 -36.20 16.52
CA ALA A 338 -23.57 -37.53 16.27
C ALA A 338 -23.08 -38.23 17.56
N LYS A 339 -22.44 -37.49 18.49
CA LYS A 339 -22.05 -38.03 19.82
C LYS A 339 -23.27 -38.40 20.65
N ASP A 340 -24.29 -37.54 20.67
CA ASP A 340 -25.52 -37.80 21.43
C ASP A 340 -26.23 -39.06 20.91
N LYS A 341 -26.26 -39.25 19.59
CA LYS A 341 -26.75 -40.48 18.94
C LYS A 341 -25.87 -41.69 19.26
N SER A 342 -24.54 -41.55 19.37
CA SER A 342 -23.63 -42.62 19.81
C SER A 342 -23.94 -43.06 21.24
N MET A 343 -24.00 -42.12 22.18
CA MET A 343 -24.35 -42.39 23.59
C MET A 343 -25.76 -43.01 23.73
N GLN A 344 -26.72 -42.59 22.89
CA GLN A 344 -28.04 -43.22 22.83
C GLN A 344 -27.99 -44.67 22.33
N VAL A 345 -27.18 -44.96 21.29
CA VAL A 345 -26.97 -46.30 20.76
C VAL A 345 -26.23 -47.18 21.77
N GLU A 346 -25.24 -46.65 22.49
CA GLU A 346 -24.52 -47.33 23.58
C GLU A 346 -25.49 -47.70 24.72
N SER A 347 -26.31 -46.76 25.20
CA SER A 347 -27.35 -47.04 26.21
C SER A 347 -28.41 -48.04 25.73
N LEU A 348 -28.71 -48.09 24.43
CA LEU A 348 -29.57 -49.13 23.86
C LEU A 348 -28.88 -50.50 23.80
N HIS A 349 -27.57 -50.56 23.55
CA HIS A 349 -26.81 -51.82 23.64
C HIS A 349 -26.77 -52.35 25.08
N GLU A 350 -26.56 -51.49 26.09
CA GLU A 350 -26.64 -51.87 27.51
C GLU A 350 -28.02 -52.42 27.90
N LYS A 351 -29.10 -51.81 27.38
CA LYS A 351 -30.48 -52.31 27.55
C LYS A 351 -30.69 -53.67 26.87
N VAL A 352 -30.12 -53.88 25.67
CA VAL A 352 -30.17 -55.18 24.99
C VAL A 352 -29.37 -56.25 25.74
N ILE A 353 -28.20 -55.91 26.29
CA ILE A 353 -27.38 -56.82 27.11
C ILE A 353 -28.13 -57.20 28.40
N THR A 354 -28.64 -56.23 29.15
CA THR A 354 -29.36 -56.49 30.40
C THR A 354 -30.66 -57.28 30.19
N LEU A 355 -31.40 -57.03 29.10
CA LEU A 355 -32.55 -57.86 28.69
C LEU A 355 -32.12 -59.27 28.28
N LYS A 356 -31.01 -59.43 27.54
CA LYS A 356 -30.45 -60.75 27.18
C LYS A 356 -30.08 -61.55 28.42
N ASP A 357 -29.47 -60.92 29.43
CA ASP A 357 -29.11 -61.57 30.69
C ASP A 357 -30.35 -61.91 31.54
N GLN A 358 -31.42 -61.13 31.47
CA GLN A 358 -32.72 -61.49 32.05
C GLN A 358 -33.33 -62.71 31.34
N VAL A 359 -33.32 -62.74 30.01
CA VAL A 359 -33.80 -63.87 29.20
C VAL A 359 -32.98 -65.13 29.44
N SER A 360 -31.65 -65.03 29.62
CA SER A 360 -30.82 -66.17 30.03
C SER A 360 -31.27 -66.71 31.38
N ARG A 361 -31.34 -65.87 32.41
CA ARG A 361 -31.78 -66.28 33.76
C ARG A 361 -33.18 -66.90 33.78
N LEU A 362 -34.12 -66.39 32.98
CA LEU A 362 -35.45 -66.97 32.82
C LEU A 362 -35.43 -68.30 32.05
N SER A 363 -34.56 -68.45 31.04
CA SER A 363 -34.33 -69.72 30.34
C SER A 363 -33.72 -70.77 31.29
N ASP A 364 -32.74 -70.37 32.10
CA ASP A 364 -32.05 -71.23 33.06
C ASP A 364 -33.01 -71.69 34.16
N GLN A 365 -33.79 -70.78 34.74
CA GLN A 365 -34.88 -71.11 35.68
C GLN A 365 -35.90 -72.07 35.05
N ARG A 366 -36.38 -71.79 33.83
CA ARG A 366 -37.30 -72.68 33.11
C ARG A 366 -36.69 -74.07 32.87
N ASN A 367 -35.39 -74.15 32.61
CA ASN A 367 -34.69 -75.43 32.42
C ASN A 367 -34.56 -76.20 33.74
N GLU A 368 -34.38 -75.50 34.87
CA GLU A 368 -34.42 -76.07 36.22
C GLU A 368 -35.82 -76.61 36.57
N ASP A 369 -36.87 -75.84 36.26
CA ASP A 369 -38.27 -76.25 36.47
C ASP A 369 -38.64 -77.45 35.57
N ILE A 370 -38.13 -77.52 34.34
CA ILE A 370 -38.29 -78.68 33.45
C ILE A 370 -37.58 -79.92 33.99
N ARG A 371 -36.42 -79.78 34.65
CA ARG A 371 -35.76 -80.91 35.35
C ARG A 371 -36.63 -81.40 36.49
N ARG A 372 -37.03 -80.51 37.40
CA ARG A 372 -37.93 -80.82 38.53
C ARG A 372 -39.24 -81.47 38.09
N ILE A 373 -39.82 -81.07 36.96
CA ILE A 373 -41.02 -81.71 36.39
C ILE A 373 -40.72 -83.13 35.89
N LYS A 374 -39.56 -83.39 35.28
CA LYS A 374 -39.13 -84.73 34.90
C LYS A 374 -38.86 -85.62 36.11
N ASP A 375 -38.13 -85.12 37.09
CA ASP A 375 -37.84 -85.85 38.33
C ASP A 375 -39.15 -86.31 39.00
N LEU A 376 -40.15 -85.41 39.08
CA LEU A 376 -41.50 -85.71 39.58
C LEU A 376 -42.31 -86.67 38.67
N GLN A 377 -42.04 -86.70 37.36
CA GLN A 377 -42.65 -87.66 36.43
C GLN A 377 -42.04 -89.06 36.57
N ASP A 378 -40.72 -89.15 36.72
CA ASP A 378 -40.03 -90.42 36.94
C ASP A 378 -40.37 -91.00 38.34
N ASP A 379 -40.45 -90.16 39.38
CA ASP A 379 -41.00 -90.53 40.70
C ASP A 379 -42.46 -91.03 40.59
N LYS A 380 -43.31 -90.33 39.83
CA LYS A 380 -44.70 -90.76 39.58
C LYS A 380 -44.74 -92.13 38.91
N ILE A 381 -43.96 -92.34 37.85
CA ILE A 381 -43.88 -93.63 37.13
C ILE A 381 -43.35 -94.73 38.05
N HIS A 382 -42.38 -94.44 38.91
CA HIS A 382 -41.88 -95.37 39.91
C HIS A 382 -42.95 -95.76 40.94
N VAL A 383 -43.76 -94.80 41.42
CA VAL A 383 -44.87 -95.06 42.34
C VAL A 383 -46.01 -95.82 41.66
N GLU A 384 -46.38 -95.48 40.42
CA GLU A 384 -47.39 -96.20 39.63
C GLU A 384 -46.95 -97.64 39.33
N GLY A 385 -45.70 -97.86 38.95
CA GLY A 385 -45.13 -99.19 38.74
C GLY A 385 -45.07 -100.03 40.02
N ARG A 386 -44.78 -99.39 41.17
CA ARG A 386 -44.86 -100.06 42.49
C ARG A 386 -46.30 -100.41 42.86
N LEU A 387 -47.25 -99.51 42.63
CA LEU A 387 -48.67 -99.74 42.87
C LEU A 387 -49.16 -100.92 42.03
N GLN A 388 -48.94 -100.87 40.71
CA GLN A 388 -49.32 -101.95 39.79
C GLN A 388 -48.69 -103.29 40.17
N LYS A 389 -47.42 -103.30 40.61
CA LYS A 389 -46.77 -104.53 41.13
C LYS A 389 -47.49 -105.06 42.37
N THR A 390 -47.84 -104.19 43.33
CA THR A 390 -48.62 -104.61 44.51
C THR A 390 -50.05 -105.02 44.20
N GLU A 391 -50.69 -104.47 43.16
CA GLU A 391 -52.00 -104.90 42.68
C GLU A 391 -51.94 -106.28 42.01
N ILE A 392 -50.89 -106.56 41.24
CA ILE A 392 -50.62 -107.88 40.66
C ILE A 392 -50.32 -108.91 41.77
N GLU A 393 -49.50 -108.54 42.75
CA GLU A 393 -49.20 -109.39 43.93
C GLU A 393 -50.47 -109.65 44.76
N LEU A 394 -51.33 -108.65 44.97
CA LEU A 394 -52.60 -108.80 45.66
C LEU A 394 -53.57 -109.70 44.90
N ASN A 395 -53.74 -109.50 43.59
CA ASN A 395 -54.58 -110.36 42.75
C ASN A 395 -54.06 -111.80 42.68
N THR A 396 -52.74 -111.98 42.61
CA THR A 396 -52.08 -113.29 42.68
C THR A 396 -52.32 -113.92 44.06
N CYS A 397 -52.20 -113.16 45.15
CA CYS A 397 -52.49 -113.63 46.50
C CYS A 397 -53.97 -114.01 46.68
N LEU A 398 -54.91 -113.29 46.05
CA LEU A 398 -56.34 -113.62 46.05
C LEU A 398 -56.61 -114.93 45.27
N MET A 399 -55.99 -115.10 44.09
CA MET A 399 -56.08 -116.35 43.30
C MET A 399 -55.43 -117.53 44.02
N VAL A 400 -54.28 -117.34 44.67
CA VAL A 400 -53.64 -118.36 45.52
C VAL A 400 -54.51 -118.67 46.76
N LYS A 401 -55.17 -117.68 47.36
CA LYS A 401 -56.11 -117.87 48.49
C LYS A 401 -57.39 -118.61 48.07
N GLU A 402 -57.85 -118.43 46.83
CA GLU A 402 -58.91 -119.25 46.22
C GLU A 402 -58.44 -120.67 45.92
N GLY A 403 -57.23 -120.84 45.38
CA GLY A 403 -56.56 -122.12 45.18
C GLY A 403 -56.47 -122.88 46.50
N LEU A 404 -55.82 -122.31 47.50
CA LEU A 404 -55.69 -122.85 48.86
C LEU A 404 -57.03 -123.08 49.58
N ARG A 405 -58.14 -122.45 49.17
CA ARG A 405 -59.49 -122.80 49.66
C ARG A 405 -60.02 -124.08 49.00
N LYS A 406 -59.84 -124.22 47.68
CA LYS A 406 -60.16 -125.45 46.92
C LYS A 406 -59.26 -126.60 47.41
N ASP A 407 -57.97 -126.32 47.58
CA ASP A 407 -56.99 -127.27 48.12
C ASP A 407 -57.22 -127.56 49.60
N LYS A 408 -57.68 -126.62 50.46
CA LYS A 408 -58.11 -126.98 51.83
C LYS A 408 -59.34 -127.89 51.81
N ALA A 409 -60.28 -127.74 50.89
CA ALA A 409 -61.41 -128.68 50.77
C ALA A 409 -60.95 -130.08 50.27
N ILE A 410 -60.04 -130.14 49.29
CA ILE A 410 -59.44 -131.39 48.79
C ILE A 410 -58.53 -132.02 49.86
N PHE A 411 -57.80 -131.22 50.63
CA PHE A 411 -56.88 -131.67 51.67
C PHE A 411 -57.62 -132.08 52.94
N VAL A 412 -58.74 -131.45 53.31
CA VAL A 412 -59.62 -131.95 54.37
C VAL A 412 -60.21 -133.30 53.97
N THR A 413 -60.75 -133.44 52.76
CA THR A 413 -61.26 -134.74 52.28
C THR A 413 -60.17 -135.78 52.04
N PHE A 414 -58.91 -135.37 51.80
CA PHE A 414 -57.74 -136.26 51.83
C PHE A 414 -57.27 -136.59 53.25
N LEU A 415 -57.35 -135.67 54.21
CA LEU A 415 -56.96 -135.89 55.61
C LEU A 415 -57.97 -136.78 56.33
N GLU A 416 -59.26 -136.58 56.08
CA GLU A 416 -60.27 -137.60 56.41
C GLU A 416 -59.90 -138.97 55.79
N ARG A 417 -59.24 -139.00 54.62
CA ARG A 417 -58.73 -140.21 53.95
C ARG A 417 -57.37 -140.72 54.47
N LEU A 418 -56.58 -139.88 55.14
CA LEU A 418 -55.27 -140.20 55.71
C LEU A 418 -55.42 -140.62 57.18
N ALA A 419 -56.35 -140.02 57.93
CA ALA A 419 -56.84 -140.56 59.20
C ALA A 419 -57.49 -141.94 58.98
N ARG A 420 -58.23 -142.15 57.88
CA ARG A 420 -58.67 -143.46 57.35
C ARG A 420 -57.54 -144.43 56.99
N ALA A 421 -56.28 -143.97 56.91
CA ALA A 421 -55.12 -144.80 56.53
C ALA A 421 -54.09 -144.97 57.69
N LEU A 422 -54.05 -144.04 58.63
CA LEU A 422 -53.25 -144.06 59.85
C LEU A 422 -54.08 -144.49 61.09
N ASN A 423 -55.32 -144.93 60.88
CA ASN A 423 -56.30 -145.35 61.90
C ASN A 423 -56.61 -144.28 62.98
N MET A 424 -56.68 -143.01 62.57
CA MET A 424 -56.97 -141.86 63.45
C MET A 424 -58.39 -141.28 63.24
N GLU A 425 -59.32 -142.02 62.63
CA GLU A 425 -60.59 -141.50 62.12
C GLU A 425 -61.49 -140.79 63.15
N GLU A 426 -61.97 -141.51 64.17
CA GLU A 426 -62.94 -140.96 65.13
C GLU A 426 -62.32 -139.81 65.92
N ILE A 427 -61.10 -140.02 66.40
CA ILE A 427 -60.24 -139.03 67.06
C ILE A 427 -60.11 -137.75 66.19
N SER A 428 -59.86 -137.89 64.89
CA SER A 428 -59.73 -136.74 63.98
C SER A 428 -61.04 -135.99 63.75
N ARG A 429 -62.19 -136.65 63.94
CA ARG A 429 -63.53 -136.07 63.74
C ARG A 429 -63.99 -135.25 64.94
N GLU A 430 -63.57 -135.64 66.15
CA GLU A 430 -63.85 -134.90 67.39
C GLU A 430 -62.85 -133.77 67.67
N ILE A 431 -61.58 -133.94 67.30
CA ILE A 431 -60.52 -132.94 67.54
C ILE A 431 -60.54 -131.78 66.53
N GLY A 432 -61.09 -131.99 65.33
CA GLY A 432 -61.24 -130.95 64.30
C GLY A 432 -60.00 -130.74 63.41
N VAL A 433 -60.20 -129.98 62.33
CA VAL A 433 -59.28 -129.91 61.18
C VAL A 433 -57.89 -129.37 61.52
N ASP A 434 -57.79 -128.35 62.37
CA ASP A 434 -56.55 -127.57 62.48
C ASP A 434 -55.49 -128.23 63.38
N LEU A 435 -55.86 -129.25 64.17
CA LEU A 435 -54.94 -130.10 64.97
C LEU A 435 -54.51 -131.40 64.24
N HIS A 436 -54.92 -131.58 62.99
CA HIS A 436 -54.77 -132.83 62.22
C HIS A 436 -53.35 -133.03 61.64
N THR A 437 -52.51 -131.98 61.55
CA THR A 437 -51.20 -132.04 60.88
C THR A 437 -49.99 -131.82 61.78
N GLU A 438 -50.11 -131.04 62.86
CA GLU A 438 -48.99 -130.84 63.81
C GLU A 438 -48.72 -132.10 64.64
N SER A 439 -49.74 -132.95 64.77
CA SER A 439 -49.67 -134.36 65.17
C SER A 439 -48.79 -135.23 64.24
N LEU A 440 -48.02 -134.65 63.29
CA LEU A 440 -47.13 -135.32 62.32
C LEU A 440 -45.64 -134.76 62.11
N LEU A 441 -45.04 -133.63 62.67
CA LEU A 441 -43.88 -132.82 62.01
C LEU A 441 -42.37 -132.38 62.58
N LEU A 442 -41.91 -131.10 62.97
CA LEU A 442 -40.57 -130.40 63.61
C LEU A 442 -38.91 -129.88 62.99
N ARG A 443 -38.14 -128.53 62.47
CA ARG A 443 -36.56 -127.73 61.86
C ARG A 443 -35.73 -126.00 61.48
N ALA A 444 -34.37 -125.35 60.90
CA ALA A 444 -33.44 -123.75 60.61
C ALA A 444 -31.94 -122.94 59.62
N GLU A 445 -31.12 -121.57 59.50
CA GLU A 445 -29.84 -120.64 58.49
C GLU A 445 -28.38 -119.32 58.52
N GLN A 446 -27.69 -118.18 57.62
CA GLN A 446 -26.12 -117.26 57.16
C GLN A 446 -25.22 -115.53 56.90
N LEU A 447 -23.99 -114.86 56.08
CA LEU A 447 -22.79 -113.43 56.01
C LEU A 447 -21.71 -112.28 54.82
N SER A 448 -20.60 -111.13 54.89
CA SER A 448 -19.72 -109.78 53.95
C SER A 448 -18.01 -108.87 53.70
N ARG A 449 -17.36 -107.56 53.02
CA ARG A 449 -15.76 -106.69 52.56
C ARG A 449 -15.04 -104.99 51.93
N PHE A 450 -13.63 -104.24 51.65
CA PHE A 450 -12.83 -102.64 51.11
C PHE A 450 -11.14 -101.82 50.54
N GLU A 451 -10.57 -100.40 50.07
CA GLU A 451 -9.23 -99.10 49.82
C GLU A 451 -7.75 -98.28 48.83
N SER A 452 -7.02 -96.87 48.62
CA SER A 452 -5.51 -96.02 47.89
C SER A 452 -4.72 -94.27 47.48
N ASP A 453 -3.33 -93.57 47.07
CA ASP A 453 -2.55 -91.98 46.50
C ASP A 453 -0.88 -91.15 45.85
N LYS A 454 -0.18 -89.71 45.61
CA LYS A 454 1.21 -88.78 44.75
C LYS A 454 2.22 -87.11 44.75
N LEU A 455 3.46 -86.38 44.03
CA LEU A 455 4.42 -84.78 43.87
C LEU A 455 5.94 -83.91 42.99
N THR A 456 6.68 -82.49 42.82
CA THR A 456 8.16 -81.61 42.08
C THR A 456 8.99 -79.84 41.85
N ASP A 457 10.35 -79.12 41.36
CA ASP A 457 11.17 -77.48 41.00
C ASP A 457 12.75 -76.62 40.20
N LYS A 458 13.53 -75.21 40.18
CA LYS A 458 14.78 -74.12 39.27
C LYS A 458 15.97 -72.60 39.53
N LEU A 459 17.02 -71.47 39.01
CA LEU A 459 18.20 -70.46 37.96
C LEU A 459 19.39 -68.92 38.19
N LEU A 460 20.43 -67.79 37.68
CA LEU A 460 21.63 -66.77 36.66
C LEU A 460 22.84 -65.24 36.91
N LEU A 461 23.89 -64.12 36.39
CA LEU A 461 25.07 -63.11 35.35
C LEU A 461 26.23 -61.53 35.58
N TYR A 462 27.30 -60.42 35.06
CA TYR A 462 28.58 -59.51 34.07
C TYR A 462 29.63 -57.85 34.08
N GLY A 463 30.89 -57.11 33.37
CA GLY A 463 31.80 -55.48 33.15
C GLY A 463 33.50 -54.62 32.66
N SER A 464 34.14 -53.20 32.22
CA SER A 464 35.75 -52.27 31.94
C SER A 464 36.54 -50.63 31.22
N TYR A 465 37.90 -49.76 31.19
CA TYR A 465 38.76 -48.29 30.39
C TYR A 465 40.39 -47.17 30.47
N PRO A 466 41.19 -46.03 29.65
CA PRO A 466 42.73 -45.00 29.53
C PRO A 466 43.52 -43.34 28.83
N ARG A 467 44.89 -42.49 28.78
CA ARG A 467 45.74 -40.98 28.06
C ARG A 467 47.45 -39.98 27.98
N PHE A 468 48.12 -38.66 27.35
CA PHE A 468 49.72 -37.72 27.13
C PHE A 468 50.49 -35.99 26.62
N ARG A 469 51.91 -35.25 26.42
CA ARG A 469 52.74 -33.64 25.94
C ARG A 469 54.45 -32.82 25.49
N ARG A 470 55.14 -31.38 25.21
CA ARG A 470 56.68 -30.49 24.64
C ARG A 470 57.46 -28.71 24.65
N GLU A 471 58.61 -27.65 24.26
CA GLU A 471 60.16 -26.88 23.57
C GLU A 471 61.07 -25.15 23.44
N ARG A 472 62.51 -24.52 23.16
CA ARG A 472 63.48 -23.05 22.53
C ARG A 472 65.02 -21.95 22.90
N TYR A 473 66.06 -20.79 22.51
CA TYR A 473 66.98 -19.47 21.60
C TYR A 473 68.65 -18.53 21.79
N PHE A 474 69.67 -17.35 21.42
CA PHE A 474 70.41 -15.83 20.69
C PHE A 474 72.12 -14.97 20.36
N TYR A 475 72.76 -13.53 20.15
CA TYR A 475 74.18 -12.58 19.44
C TYR A 475 75.34 -11.09 19.85
N ASP A 476 76.43 -9.97 19.44
CA ASP A 476 77.44 -8.78 18.46
C ASP A 476 79.11 -7.78 18.50
N LEU A 477 79.74 -6.40 17.98
CA LEU A 477 81.29 -5.54 17.47
C LEU A 477 82.18 -3.82 17.43
N PRO A 478 83.55 -3.14 16.95
CA PRO A 478 84.60 -1.64 17.01
C PRO A 478 85.76 -0.48 15.99
N LEU A 479 86.87 0.63 16.20
CA LEU A 479 87.81 1.99 15.37
C LEU A 479 89.45 3.00 15.46
N ARG A 480 90.16 4.24 14.76
CA ARG A 480 91.72 5.22 14.65
C ARG A 480 92.31 6.97 14.13
N ASP A 481 93.44 8.03 13.78
CA ASP A 481 95.07 8.77 13.35
C ASP A 481 95.90 10.50 13.20
N SER A 482 97.27 11.17 12.74
CA SER A 482 98.10 12.79 12.56
C SER A 482 99.74 13.59 11.93
N ALA A 483 100.41 15.01 11.74
CA ALA A 483 101.93 15.87 11.17
C ALA A 483 102.74 17.61 11.01
N VAL A 484 104.12 18.29 10.62
CA VAL A 484 104.93 19.92 10.35
C VAL A 484 106.62 20.70 9.86
N VAL A 485 107.26 22.13 9.53
CA VAL A 485 108.85 22.95 9.09
C VAL A 485 109.63 24.70 8.87
N TYR A 486 110.99 25.39 8.41
CA TYR A 486 111.88 26.98 8.33
C TYR A 486 113.35 27.88 7.45
N GLN A 487 114.21 29.22 7.55
CA GLN A 487 115.54 30.17 6.71
C GLN A 487 116.60 31.78 6.88
N LEU A 488 117.69 32.60 6.07
CA LEU A 488 118.96 33.93 6.22
C LEU A 488 119.96 35.23 5.20
N GLN A 489 121.16 36.26 5.43
CA GLN A 489 122.44 37.39 4.80
C GLN A 489 122.87 39.09 4.38
N ARG A 490 124.01 39.92 4.77
CA ARG A 490 124.21 41.54 4.96
C ARG A 490 124.88 42.82 4.13
N ARG A 491 126.20 43.21 3.98
CA ARG A 491 126.72 44.67 3.72
C ARG A 491 126.73 45.28 2.28
N VAL A 492 126.84 44.48 1.21
CA VAL A 492 126.77 44.95 -0.20
C VAL A 492 125.40 45.59 -0.56
N ARG A 493 124.41 45.42 0.33
CA ARG A 493 123.14 46.16 0.36
C ARG A 493 123.36 47.69 0.27
N ASN A 494 124.03 48.28 1.27
CA ASN A 494 123.91 49.70 1.63
C ASN A 494 124.04 50.77 0.51
N LEU A 495 124.77 50.50 -0.58
CA LEU A 495 124.90 51.43 -1.72
C LEU A 495 124.06 51.01 -2.94
N ARG A 496 123.80 49.72 -3.15
CA ARG A 496 122.68 49.30 -4.01
C ARG A 496 121.40 49.94 -3.50
N ASP A 497 121.19 49.90 -2.18
CA ASP A 497 120.04 50.51 -1.48
C ASP A 497 119.85 52.01 -1.76
N GLN A 498 120.84 52.78 -2.24
CA GLN A 498 120.67 54.21 -2.53
C GLN A 498 120.20 54.51 -3.96
N LEU A 499 120.77 53.86 -4.98
CA LEU A 499 120.24 53.95 -6.34
C LEU A 499 118.84 53.30 -6.38
N GLN A 500 118.75 52.10 -5.79
CA GLN A 500 117.47 51.42 -5.58
C GLN A 500 116.47 52.29 -4.83
N ARG A 501 116.87 53.21 -3.93
CA ARG A 501 115.92 54.11 -3.24
C ARG A 501 115.21 55.08 -4.20
N ARG A 502 115.88 55.54 -5.28
CA ARG A 502 115.27 56.43 -6.28
C ARG A 502 114.49 55.66 -7.34
N ASP A 503 115.02 54.53 -7.80
CA ASP A 503 114.30 53.64 -8.71
C ASP A 503 113.03 53.09 -8.03
N LEU A 504 113.15 52.63 -6.79
CA LEU A 504 112.02 52.26 -5.93
C LEU A 504 111.04 53.41 -5.71
N HIS A 505 111.48 54.67 -5.66
CA HIS A 505 110.54 55.80 -5.53
C HIS A 505 109.72 56.01 -6.81
N LEU A 506 110.36 55.94 -7.99
CA LEU A 506 109.65 55.98 -9.27
C LEU A 506 108.74 54.76 -9.45
N ASP A 507 109.18 53.57 -9.07
CA ASP A 507 108.38 52.35 -9.13
C ASP A 507 107.27 52.33 -8.08
N LEU A 508 107.45 52.96 -6.92
CA LEU A 508 106.38 53.19 -5.93
C LEU A 508 105.36 54.20 -6.45
N LEU A 509 105.77 55.26 -7.16
CA LEU A 509 104.85 56.21 -7.79
C LEU A 509 104.08 55.54 -8.95
N ARG A 510 104.76 54.78 -9.81
CA ARG A 510 104.14 53.96 -10.87
C ARG A 510 103.16 52.95 -10.29
N ARG A 511 103.54 52.19 -9.27
CA ARG A 511 102.67 51.26 -8.53
C ARG A 511 101.50 51.99 -7.87
N LYS A 512 101.71 53.16 -7.27
CA LYS A 512 100.62 53.94 -6.66
C LYS A 512 99.62 54.42 -7.71
N LEU A 513 100.10 54.80 -8.91
CA LEU A 513 99.23 55.13 -10.03
C LEU A 513 98.46 53.91 -10.53
N THR A 514 99.11 52.76 -10.75
CA THR A 514 98.39 51.52 -11.15
C THR A 514 97.38 51.09 -10.10
N ILE A 515 97.75 51.10 -8.81
CA ILE A 515 96.84 50.81 -7.68
C ILE A 515 95.65 51.80 -7.65
N GLN A 516 95.84 53.07 -8.05
CA GLN A 516 94.76 54.05 -8.13
C GLN A 516 93.85 53.81 -9.36
N GLU A 517 94.42 53.55 -10.53
CA GLU A 517 93.67 53.14 -11.73
C GLU A 517 92.88 51.85 -11.48
N ASP A 518 93.50 50.84 -10.89
CA ASP A 518 92.90 49.55 -10.56
C ASP A 518 91.87 49.69 -9.45
N SER A 519 92.07 50.58 -8.47
CA SER A 519 91.03 50.94 -7.49
C SER A 519 89.82 51.58 -8.18
N HIS A 520 90.02 52.42 -9.20
CA HIS A 520 88.92 52.98 -9.99
C HIS A 520 88.23 51.91 -10.88
N ARG A 521 88.99 51.03 -11.55
CA ARG A 521 88.46 49.88 -12.31
C ARG A 521 87.61 48.98 -11.40
N THR A 522 88.13 48.60 -10.23
CA THR A 522 87.44 47.75 -9.24
C THR A 522 86.19 48.43 -8.69
N LYS A 523 86.23 49.75 -8.40
CA LYS A 523 85.03 50.51 -7.99
C LYS A 523 83.97 50.55 -9.08
N GLY A 524 84.37 50.68 -10.35
CA GLY A 524 83.47 50.60 -11.50
C GLY A 524 82.79 49.23 -11.62
N LEU A 525 83.56 48.15 -11.49
CA LEU A 525 83.04 46.77 -11.50
C LEU A 525 82.06 46.53 -10.34
N LEU A 526 82.44 46.87 -9.11
CA LEU A 526 81.57 46.71 -7.93
C LEU A 526 80.29 47.55 -8.01
N GLN A 527 80.34 48.72 -8.64
CA GLN A 527 79.13 49.53 -8.90
C GLN A 527 78.23 48.85 -9.95
N ALA A 528 78.80 48.31 -11.03
CA ALA A 528 78.05 47.58 -12.04
C ALA A 528 77.40 46.31 -11.47
N GLU A 529 78.13 45.51 -10.68
CA GLU A 529 77.60 44.34 -9.97
C GLU A 529 76.47 44.72 -9.00
N ARG A 530 76.63 45.83 -8.27
CA ARG A 530 75.59 46.37 -7.38
C ARG A 530 74.32 46.76 -8.14
N ASP A 531 74.45 47.44 -9.27
CA ASP A 531 73.30 47.88 -10.05
C ASP A 531 72.62 46.72 -10.80
N GLU A 532 73.37 45.71 -11.22
CA GLU A 532 72.82 44.47 -11.76
C GLU A 532 72.10 43.65 -10.67
N ALA A 533 72.65 43.56 -9.45
CA ALA A 533 71.99 42.96 -8.29
C ALA A 533 70.71 43.72 -7.90
N ASN A 534 70.73 45.06 -7.89
CA ASN A 534 69.54 45.91 -7.70
C ASN A 534 68.47 45.63 -8.79
N LEU A 535 68.89 45.42 -10.04
CA LEU A 535 67.98 45.07 -11.13
C LEU A 535 67.39 43.66 -10.97
N ARG A 536 68.18 42.68 -10.50
CA ARG A 536 67.68 41.34 -10.14
C ARG A 536 66.65 41.40 -9.01
N VAL A 537 66.92 42.15 -7.94
CA VAL A 537 65.97 42.35 -6.83
C VAL A 537 64.67 43.00 -7.32
N LYS A 538 64.75 44.04 -8.17
CA LYS A 538 63.56 44.68 -8.78
C LYS A 538 62.77 43.74 -9.70
N LYS A 539 63.42 42.81 -10.41
CA LYS A 539 62.76 41.76 -11.20
C LYS A 539 62.05 40.74 -10.30
N LEU A 540 62.72 40.27 -9.25
CA LEU A 540 62.15 39.31 -8.29
C LEU A 540 60.99 39.90 -7.49
N GLY A 541 61.06 41.18 -7.08
CA GLY A 541 59.93 41.89 -6.45
C GLY A 541 58.67 41.86 -7.33
N LYS A 542 58.79 42.27 -8.61
CA LYS A 542 57.70 42.20 -9.59
C LYS A 542 57.17 40.78 -9.85
N GLN A 543 57.98 39.75 -9.61
CA GLN A 543 57.55 38.36 -9.72
C GLN A 543 56.81 37.91 -8.45
N ILE A 544 57.26 38.33 -7.26
CA ILE A 544 56.53 38.14 -6.00
C ILE A 544 55.18 38.83 -6.08
N ASP A 545 55.09 40.09 -6.52
CA ASP A 545 53.83 40.83 -6.67
C ASP A 545 52.80 40.07 -7.53
N ARG A 546 53.23 39.51 -8.66
CA ARG A 546 52.38 38.69 -9.55
C ARG A 546 51.90 37.40 -8.87
N LEU A 547 52.79 36.69 -8.17
CA LEU A 547 52.44 35.48 -7.42
C LEU A 547 51.51 35.81 -6.24
N GLN A 548 51.66 36.98 -5.62
CA GLN A 548 50.80 37.48 -4.54
C GLN A 548 49.36 37.71 -5.03
N VAL A 549 49.21 38.29 -6.24
CA VAL A 549 47.92 38.48 -6.91
C VAL A 549 47.28 37.13 -7.25
N GLN A 550 48.00 36.25 -7.95
CA GLN A 550 47.51 34.90 -8.31
C GLN A 550 47.11 34.06 -7.09
N LEU A 551 47.86 34.15 -6.00
CA LEU A 551 47.52 33.49 -4.74
C LEU A 551 46.22 34.04 -4.13
N ASN A 552 45.97 35.35 -4.23
CA ASN A 552 44.75 35.98 -3.73
C ASN A 552 43.53 35.70 -4.62
N GLU A 553 43.71 35.62 -5.94
CA GLU A 553 42.70 35.16 -6.90
C GLU A 553 42.30 33.71 -6.62
N ALA A 554 43.27 32.80 -6.51
CA ALA A 554 43.05 31.39 -6.17
C ALA A 554 42.38 31.22 -4.78
N ARG A 555 42.74 32.06 -3.80
CA ARG A 555 42.07 32.13 -2.49
C ARG A 555 40.63 32.64 -2.59
N SER A 556 40.30 33.49 -3.56
CA SER A 556 38.91 33.89 -3.80
C SER A 556 38.13 32.77 -4.44
N LEU A 557 38.61 32.22 -5.56
CA LEU A 557 37.99 31.08 -6.21
C LEU A 557 37.76 29.90 -5.24
N SER A 558 38.68 29.64 -4.31
CA SER A 558 38.51 28.64 -3.25
C SER A 558 37.44 28.98 -2.19
N ARG A 559 37.18 30.27 -1.90
CA ARG A 559 36.05 30.71 -1.07
C ARG A 559 34.73 30.60 -1.85
N ASP A 560 34.73 31.03 -3.11
CA ASP A 560 33.54 31.11 -3.95
C ASP A 560 33.03 29.70 -4.30
N LEU A 561 33.93 28.75 -4.60
CA LEU A 561 33.61 27.32 -4.76
C LEU A 561 33.10 26.67 -3.46
N LYS A 562 33.57 27.11 -2.28
CA LYS A 562 33.05 26.60 -0.98
C LYS A 562 31.63 27.09 -0.73
N LEU A 563 31.33 28.35 -1.06
CA LEU A 563 29.97 28.90 -0.96
C LEU A 563 29.00 28.16 -1.90
N GLN A 564 29.40 27.94 -3.17
CA GLN A 564 28.61 27.13 -4.12
C GLN A 564 28.40 25.69 -3.63
N LEU A 565 29.38 25.09 -2.97
CA LEU A 565 29.24 23.74 -2.40
C LEU A 565 28.24 23.72 -1.23
N THR A 566 28.22 24.74 -0.37
CA THR A 566 27.21 24.87 0.70
C THR A 566 25.80 25.12 0.14
N GLU A 567 25.65 26.03 -0.83
CA GLU A 567 24.37 26.25 -1.53
C GLU A 567 23.86 24.96 -2.19
N SER A 568 24.75 24.19 -2.81
CA SER A 568 24.43 22.88 -3.39
C SER A 568 23.93 21.87 -2.34
N SER A 569 24.52 21.83 -1.14
CA SER A 569 24.00 20.99 -0.05
C SER A 569 22.64 21.46 0.48
N ASP A 570 22.39 22.77 0.53
CA ASP A 570 21.11 23.33 1.00
C ASP A 570 19.98 23.06 0.00
N TYR A 571 20.25 23.16 -1.31
CA TYR A 571 19.31 22.73 -2.35
C TYR A 571 19.02 21.22 -2.27
N LYS A 572 20.03 20.39 -2.00
CA LYS A 572 19.85 18.94 -1.81
C LYS A 572 19.01 18.63 -0.57
N LEU A 573 19.24 19.31 0.55
CA LEU A 573 18.43 19.17 1.77
C LEU A 573 16.97 19.57 1.50
N THR A 574 16.75 20.74 0.91
CA THR A 574 15.42 21.25 0.53
C THR A 574 14.68 20.29 -0.41
N ALA A 575 15.38 19.64 -1.34
CA ALA A 575 14.80 18.65 -2.24
C ALA A 575 14.36 17.37 -1.48
N LEU A 576 15.17 16.89 -0.53
CA LEU A 576 14.82 15.73 0.31
C LEU A 576 13.64 16.03 1.25
N GLU A 577 13.55 17.23 1.80
CA GLU A 577 12.40 17.66 2.62
C GLU A 577 11.11 17.74 1.79
N ARG A 578 11.19 18.27 0.56
CA ARG A 578 10.06 18.25 -0.39
C ARG A 578 9.65 16.83 -0.75
N GLY A 579 10.61 15.91 -0.97
CA GLY A 579 10.36 14.49 -1.20
C GLY A 579 9.56 13.86 -0.07
N ARG A 580 10.02 13.98 1.17
CA ARG A 580 9.31 13.50 2.38
C ARG A 580 7.91 14.09 2.51
N LYS A 581 7.70 15.37 2.17
CA LYS A 581 6.36 15.97 2.22
C LYS A 581 5.44 15.44 1.11
N ILE A 582 5.98 15.11 -0.06
CA ILE A 582 5.23 14.44 -1.13
C ILE A 582 4.82 13.03 -0.69
N GLU A 583 5.71 12.26 -0.06
CA GLU A 583 5.41 10.93 0.51
C GLU A 583 4.30 11.00 1.58
N GLU A 584 4.36 11.98 2.50
CA GLU A 584 3.32 12.23 3.51
C GLU A 584 1.95 12.54 2.85
N LEU A 585 1.95 13.39 1.83
CA LEU A 585 0.73 13.77 1.11
C LEU A 585 0.16 12.61 0.27
N GLN A 586 1.01 11.78 -0.35
CA GLN A 586 0.60 10.56 -1.05
C GLN A 586 -0.04 9.55 -0.09
N LYS A 587 0.52 9.37 1.11
CA LYS A 587 -0.08 8.51 2.15
C LYS A 587 -1.45 9.04 2.60
N LYS A 588 -1.56 10.35 2.87
CA LYS A 588 -2.83 11.00 3.25
C LYS A 588 -3.88 10.95 2.11
N LEU A 589 -3.44 11.02 0.85
CA LEU A 589 -4.31 10.82 -0.31
C LEU A 589 -4.86 9.37 -0.36
N ALA A 590 -4.00 8.37 -0.27
CA ALA A 590 -4.40 6.95 -0.29
C ALA A 590 -5.37 6.59 0.86
N GLU A 591 -5.13 7.13 2.07
CA GLU A 591 -6.05 6.99 3.21
C GLU A 591 -7.42 7.63 2.94
N SER A 592 -7.44 8.81 2.31
CA SER A 592 -8.67 9.49 1.87
C SER A 592 -9.42 8.72 0.78
N GLU A 593 -8.72 8.11 -0.18
CA GLU A 593 -9.33 7.28 -1.22
C GLU A 593 -9.89 5.95 -0.69
N LEU A 594 -9.21 5.34 0.28
CA LEU A 594 -9.73 4.18 1.00
C LEU A 594 -11.01 4.53 1.79
N LEU A 595 -11.05 5.71 2.42
CA LEU A 595 -12.26 6.20 3.09
C LEU A 595 -13.38 6.51 2.08
N ARG A 596 -13.07 7.16 0.96
CA ARG A 596 -14.00 7.47 -0.15
C ARG A 596 -14.64 6.21 -0.71
N THR A 597 -13.85 5.18 -0.99
CA THR A 597 -14.34 3.89 -1.50
C THR A 597 -15.18 3.14 -0.46
N ARG A 598 -14.79 3.14 0.83
CA ARG A 598 -15.59 2.56 1.92
C ARG A 598 -16.95 3.27 2.08
N CYS A 599 -16.98 4.60 2.03
CA CYS A 599 -18.22 5.38 2.07
C CYS A 599 -19.09 5.13 0.83
N SER A 600 -18.50 5.08 -0.37
CA SER A 600 -19.23 4.76 -1.61
C SER A 600 -19.87 3.36 -1.56
N ARG A 601 -19.16 2.33 -1.08
CA ARG A 601 -19.74 0.99 -0.85
C ARG A 601 -20.93 1.03 0.10
N LYS A 602 -20.84 1.78 1.21
CA LYS A 602 -21.95 1.93 2.17
C LYS A 602 -23.15 2.68 1.56
N VAL A 603 -22.92 3.73 0.76
CA VAL A 603 -23.99 4.45 0.05
C VAL A 603 -24.69 3.54 -0.96
N ASN A 604 -23.95 2.72 -1.71
CA ASN A 604 -24.56 1.77 -2.66
C ASN A 604 -25.39 0.72 -1.92
N LEU A 605 -24.86 0.09 -0.87
CA LEU A 605 -25.59 -0.90 -0.07
C LEU A 605 -26.86 -0.33 0.56
N LEU A 606 -26.84 0.93 1.01
CA LEU A 606 -28.05 1.62 1.48
C LEU A 606 -29.04 1.93 0.34
N LYS A 607 -28.59 2.24 -0.88
CA LYS A 607 -29.47 2.38 -2.05
C LYS A 607 -30.11 1.06 -2.45
N ASP A 608 -29.35 -0.03 -2.45
CA ASP A 608 -29.86 -1.38 -2.72
C ASP A 608 -30.89 -1.81 -1.67
N GLN A 609 -30.61 -1.55 -0.38
CA GLN A 609 -31.56 -1.79 0.71
C GLN A 609 -32.85 -0.98 0.53
N VAL A 610 -32.74 0.33 0.24
CA VAL A 610 -33.90 1.20 0.00
C VAL A 610 -34.72 0.72 -1.20
N ARG A 611 -34.07 0.31 -2.30
CA ARG A 611 -34.75 -0.26 -3.47
C ARG A 611 -35.54 -1.50 -3.07
N VAL A 612 -34.90 -2.51 -2.47
CA VAL A 612 -35.58 -3.75 -2.05
C VAL A 612 -36.74 -3.48 -1.08
N THR A 613 -36.61 -2.53 -0.15
CA THR A 613 -37.74 -2.14 0.71
C THR A 613 -38.87 -1.42 -0.03
N GLY A 614 -38.56 -0.71 -1.12
CA GLY A 614 -39.53 -0.10 -2.03
C GLY A 614 -40.25 -1.15 -2.87
N ASP A 615 -39.49 -2.03 -3.52
CA ASP A 615 -39.98 -3.15 -4.33
C ASP A 615 -40.96 -4.02 -3.52
N ASN A 616 -40.57 -4.45 -2.32
CA ASN A 616 -41.43 -5.22 -1.41
C ASN A 616 -42.68 -4.43 -0.97
N ALA A 617 -42.58 -3.10 -0.77
CA ALA A 617 -43.71 -2.25 -0.43
C ALA A 617 -44.63 -1.94 -1.63
N GLU A 618 -44.18 -2.21 -2.86
CA GLU A 618 -45.00 -2.20 -4.08
C GLU A 618 -45.70 -3.54 -4.28
N GLU A 619 -45.01 -4.66 -4.07
CA GLU A 619 -45.63 -5.99 -4.09
C GLU A 619 -46.75 -6.12 -3.03
N ILE A 620 -46.50 -5.70 -1.78
CA ILE A 620 -47.52 -5.71 -0.72
C ILE A 620 -48.72 -4.82 -1.07
N ARG A 621 -48.50 -3.65 -1.72
CA ARG A 621 -49.58 -2.78 -2.20
C ARG A 621 -50.38 -3.45 -3.32
N ALA A 622 -49.72 -4.01 -4.32
CA ALA A 622 -50.37 -4.69 -5.45
C ALA A 622 -51.19 -5.91 -4.98
N LEU A 623 -50.68 -6.69 -4.04
CA LEU A 623 -51.42 -7.79 -3.40
C LEU A 623 -52.64 -7.27 -2.62
N GLY A 624 -52.49 -6.20 -1.83
CA GLY A 624 -53.58 -5.56 -1.10
C GLY A 624 -54.67 -4.99 -2.01
N GLU A 625 -54.28 -4.34 -3.12
CA GLU A 625 -55.19 -3.83 -4.14
C GLU A 625 -55.92 -4.97 -4.87
N GLY A 626 -55.23 -6.07 -5.17
CA GLY A 626 -55.81 -7.28 -5.75
C GLY A 626 -56.86 -7.93 -4.84
N VAL A 627 -56.54 -8.14 -3.55
CA VAL A 627 -57.49 -8.64 -2.54
C VAL A 627 -58.67 -7.70 -2.38
N ALA A 628 -58.44 -6.39 -2.28
CA ALA A 628 -59.51 -5.40 -2.20
C ALA A 628 -60.38 -5.37 -3.48
N SER A 629 -59.83 -5.70 -4.64
CA SER A 629 -60.58 -5.79 -5.90
C SER A 629 -61.43 -7.07 -5.96
N ALA A 630 -60.89 -8.20 -5.51
CA ALA A 630 -61.64 -9.45 -5.38
C ALA A 630 -62.84 -9.29 -4.43
N LEU A 631 -62.60 -8.72 -3.23
CA LEU A 631 -63.66 -8.44 -2.25
C LEU A 631 -64.71 -7.46 -2.77
N ARG A 632 -64.34 -6.44 -3.57
CA ARG A 632 -65.31 -5.58 -4.25
C ARG A 632 -66.17 -6.37 -5.23
N SER A 633 -65.55 -7.19 -6.09
CA SER A 633 -66.27 -8.03 -7.06
C SER A 633 -67.18 -9.07 -6.39
N GLU A 634 -66.79 -9.62 -5.24
CA GLU A 634 -67.60 -10.55 -4.45
C GLU A 634 -68.79 -9.85 -3.79
N VAL A 635 -68.56 -8.68 -3.16
CA VAL A 635 -69.64 -7.84 -2.60
C VAL A 635 -70.62 -7.41 -3.68
N ASP A 636 -70.16 -7.04 -4.88
CA ASP A 636 -71.04 -6.68 -5.99
C ASP A 636 -71.77 -7.89 -6.57
N SER A 637 -71.15 -9.08 -6.64
CA SER A 637 -71.84 -10.33 -7.00
C SER A 637 -72.94 -10.69 -5.99
N LEU A 638 -72.65 -10.60 -4.69
CA LEU A 638 -73.62 -10.80 -3.61
C LEU A 638 -74.75 -9.77 -3.63
N ARG A 639 -74.49 -8.51 -4.01
CA ARG A 639 -75.52 -7.49 -4.22
C ARG A 639 -76.48 -7.84 -5.36
N HIS A 640 -75.97 -8.34 -6.49
CA HIS A 640 -76.82 -8.79 -7.60
C HIS A 640 -77.67 -9.99 -7.17
N SER A 641 -77.05 -11.04 -6.61
CA SER A 641 -77.78 -12.21 -6.10
C SER A 641 -78.84 -11.85 -5.05
N LEU A 642 -78.55 -10.92 -4.14
CA LEU A 642 -79.53 -10.43 -3.16
C LEU A 642 -80.68 -9.65 -3.81
N ALA A 643 -80.41 -8.88 -4.87
CA ALA A 643 -81.45 -8.22 -5.66
C ALA A 643 -82.34 -9.25 -6.37
N ASP A 644 -81.76 -10.26 -7.01
CA ASP A 644 -82.47 -11.35 -7.69
C ASP A 644 -83.40 -12.08 -6.72
N MET A 645 -82.87 -12.56 -5.58
CA MET A 645 -83.65 -13.20 -4.50
C MET A 645 -84.75 -12.27 -3.95
N THR A 646 -84.55 -10.95 -3.98
CA THR A 646 -85.57 -9.97 -3.58
C THR A 646 -86.69 -9.85 -4.63
N THR A 647 -86.36 -9.91 -5.93
CA THR A 647 -87.39 -9.93 -7.00
C THR A 647 -88.18 -11.24 -7.01
N GLU A 648 -87.53 -12.38 -6.76
CA GLU A 648 -88.19 -13.67 -6.60
C GLU A 648 -89.14 -13.66 -5.39
N LYS A 649 -88.66 -13.23 -4.22
CA LYS A 649 -89.47 -13.08 -3.00
C LYS A 649 -90.69 -12.18 -3.24
N ASN A 650 -90.52 -11.06 -3.94
CA ASN A 650 -91.63 -10.16 -4.26
C ASN A 650 -92.65 -10.82 -5.20
N SER A 651 -92.17 -11.62 -6.17
CA SER A 651 -93.01 -12.38 -7.10
C SER A 651 -93.80 -13.49 -6.37
N LEU A 652 -93.14 -14.25 -5.49
CA LEU A 652 -93.77 -15.26 -4.64
C LEU A 652 -94.78 -14.63 -3.64
N SER A 653 -94.49 -13.45 -3.10
CA SER A 653 -95.42 -12.71 -2.26
C SER A 653 -96.64 -12.21 -3.05
N SER A 654 -96.45 -11.80 -4.31
CA SER A 654 -97.55 -11.43 -5.22
C SER A 654 -98.44 -12.64 -5.54
N LEU A 655 -97.84 -13.80 -5.82
CA LEU A 655 -98.54 -15.06 -6.00
C LEU A 655 -99.32 -15.47 -4.74
N ARG A 656 -98.70 -15.43 -3.55
CA ARG A 656 -99.37 -15.68 -2.25
C ARG A 656 -100.60 -14.79 -2.08
N ASN A 657 -100.45 -13.47 -2.27
CA ASN A 657 -101.55 -12.52 -2.15
C ASN A 657 -102.68 -12.81 -3.16
N THR A 658 -102.33 -13.17 -4.38
CA THR A 658 -103.29 -13.55 -5.43
C THR A 658 -104.07 -14.82 -5.04
N LEU A 659 -103.39 -15.85 -4.52
CA LEU A 659 -104.03 -17.08 -4.02
C LEU A 659 -104.92 -16.81 -2.79
N CYS A 660 -104.50 -15.97 -1.85
CA CYS A 660 -105.32 -15.55 -0.72
C CYS A 660 -106.62 -14.88 -1.20
N ASN A 661 -106.52 -13.95 -2.15
CA ASN A 661 -107.67 -13.25 -2.73
C ASN A 661 -108.65 -14.21 -3.43
N ILE A 662 -108.14 -15.14 -4.26
CA ILE A 662 -108.98 -16.14 -4.96
C ILE A 662 -109.74 -17.04 -3.99
N VAL A 663 -109.12 -17.41 -2.86
CA VAL A 663 -109.67 -18.37 -1.89
C VAL A 663 -110.47 -17.69 -0.76
N GLY A 664 -110.51 -16.36 -0.74
CA GLY A 664 -111.22 -15.56 0.28
C GLY A 664 -110.55 -15.59 1.66
N LEU A 665 -109.21 -15.71 1.69
CA LEU A 665 -108.40 -15.69 2.92
C LEU A 665 -107.65 -14.36 3.07
N SER A 666 -107.34 -13.98 4.31
CA SER A 666 -106.44 -12.84 4.58
C SER A 666 -105.02 -13.13 4.06
N CYS A 667 -104.33 -12.11 3.53
CA CYS A 667 -102.89 -12.17 3.26
C CYS A 667 -102.04 -12.60 4.47
N SER A 668 -102.56 -12.41 5.70
CA SER A 668 -101.92 -12.81 6.95
C SER A 668 -102.19 -14.26 7.39
N CYS A 669 -102.91 -15.08 6.60
CA CYS A 669 -103.12 -16.49 6.94
C CYS A 669 -101.82 -17.31 6.87
N ALA A 670 -101.75 -18.38 7.65
CA ALA A 670 -100.59 -19.26 7.66
C ALA A 670 -100.57 -20.14 6.40
N ASP A 671 -99.37 -20.46 5.90
CA ASP A 671 -99.22 -21.17 4.61
C ASP A 671 -99.95 -22.52 4.56
N TYR A 672 -100.01 -23.25 5.68
CA TYR A 672 -100.75 -24.51 5.73
C TYR A 672 -102.27 -24.33 5.55
N GLU A 673 -102.83 -23.17 5.93
CA GLU A 673 -104.26 -22.84 5.77
C GLU A 673 -104.55 -22.47 4.31
N LEU A 674 -103.69 -21.62 3.73
CA LEU A 674 -103.74 -21.25 2.31
C LEU A 674 -103.61 -22.51 1.44
N ILE A 675 -102.58 -23.32 1.66
CA ILE A 675 -102.37 -24.59 0.93
C ILE A 675 -103.57 -25.51 1.15
N SER A 676 -104.01 -25.76 2.38
CA SER A 676 -105.15 -26.67 2.62
C SER A 676 -106.42 -26.22 1.91
N ARG A 677 -106.67 -24.91 1.81
CA ARG A 677 -107.89 -24.36 1.19
C ARG A 677 -107.76 -24.20 -0.32
N VAL A 678 -106.57 -23.90 -0.86
CA VAL A 678 -106.25 -24.02 -2.30
C VAL A 678 -106.40 -25.47 -2.75
N THR A 679 -105.85 -26.44 -2.03
CA THR A 679 -106.00 -27.87 -2.32
C THR A 679 -107.47 -28.29 -2.30
N LYS A 680 -108.24 -27.94 -1.26
CA LYS A 680 -109.68 -28.22 -1.21
C LYS A 680 -110.46 -27.57 -2.35
N MET A 681 -110.08 -26.36 -2.77
CA MET A 681 -110.69 -25.70 -3.93
C MET A 681 -110.31 -26.38 -5.25
N ALA A 682 -109.05 -26.80 -5.41
CA ALA A 682 -108.57 -27.52 -6.58
C ALA A 682 -109.20 -28.92 -6.69
N ASP A 683 -109.34 -29.64 -5.58
CA ASP A 683 -110.04 -30.92 -5.51
C ASP A 683 -111.55 -30.76 -5.74
N ALA A 684 -112.19 -29.73 -5.17
CA ALA A 684 -113.59 -29.42 -5.46
C ALA A 684 -113.80 -29.05 -6.94
N HIS A 685 -112.87 -28.29 -7.56
CA HIS A 685 -112.88 -28.00 -8.98
C HIS A 685 -112.61 -29.27 -9.82
N ARG A 686 -111.77 -30.19 -9.34
CA ARG A 686 -111.48 -31.48 -9.99
C ARG A 686 -112.69 -32.42 -9.94
N GLU A 687 -113.41 -32.48 -8.82
CA GLU A 687 -114.69 -33.20 -8.72
C GLU A 687 -115.79 -32.52 -9.54
N PHE A 688 -115.91 -31.19 -9.51
CA PHE A 688 -116.83 -30.45 -10.37
C PHE A 688 -116.54 -30.73 -11.86
N THR A 689 -115.26 -30.74 -12.27
CA THR A 689 -114.83 -31.11 -13.63
C THR A 689 -115.19 -32.56 -13.95
N LYS A 690 -115.01 -33.51 -13.02
CA LYS A 690 -115.43 -34.91 -13.16
C LYS A 690 -116.96 -35.09 -13.25
N VAL A 691 -117.74 -34.16 -12.70
CA VAL A 691 -119.22 -34.17 -12.74
C VAL A 691 -119.75 -33.47 -13.99
N SER A 692 -119.20 -32.32 -14.39
CA SER A 692 -119.53 -31.64 -15.65
C SER A 692 -119.32 -32.58 -16.84
N ARG A 693 -118.18 -33.29 -16.87
CA ARG A 693 -117.86 -34.32 -17.88
C ARG A 693 -118.81 -35.54 -17.90
N ARG A 694 -119.84 -35.59 -17.04
CA ARG A 694 -120.94 -36.59 -17.12
C ARG A 694 -122.19 -36.05 -17.82
N TYR A 695 -122.26 -34.75 -18.08
CA TYR A 695 -123.35 -34.07 -18.79
C TYR A 695 -122.89 -33.39 -20.10
N ASP A 696 -121.59 -33.18 -20.28
CA ASP A 696 -121.01 -32.71 -21.55
C ASP A 696 -121.16 -33.78 -22.67
N PRO A 697 -121.84 -33.46 -23.81
CA PRO A 697 -122.01 -34.40 -24.91
C PRO A 697 -120.71 -34.63 -25.71
N PRO A 698 -120.57 -35.77 -26.41
CA PRO A 698 -119.30 -36.20 -27.00
C PRO A 698 -118.96 -35.42 -28.28
N THR A 699 -118.09 -34.41 -28.17
CA THR A 699 -117.55 -33.69 -29.34
C THR A 699 -116.03 -33.57 -29.30
N THR A 700 -115.40 -34.17 -30.32
CA THR A 700 -114.13 -33.78 -30.96
C THR A 700 -112.93 -33.44 -30.06
N ARG A 701 -112.02 -34.42 -29.93
CA ARG A 701 -110.61 -34.15 -29.60
C ARG A 701 -110.01 -33.23 -30.68
N TYR A 702 -109.30 -32.19 -30.27
CA TYR A 702 -108.24 -31.59 -31.08
C TYR A 702 -106.88 -31.92 -30.47
N ILE A 703 -105.95 -32.29 -31.33
CA ILE A 703 -104.54 -32.50 -31.02
C ILE A 703 -103.82 -31.22 -31.41
N VAL A 704 -102.98 -30.69 -30.53
CA VAL A 704 -101.94 -29.71 -30.85
C VAL A 704 -100.69 -30.15 -30.09
N ASP A 705 -99.54 -30.02 -30.75
CA ASP A 705 -98.33 -30.80 -30.49
C ASP A 705 -97.59 -30.43 -29.20
N ASP A 706 -96.87 -31.42 -28.65
CA ASP A 706 -96.02 -31.32 -27.47
C ASP A 706 -94.55 -31.53 -27.90
N PRO A 707 -93.73 -30.47 -28.04
CA PRO A 707 -92.39 -30.58 -28.59
C PRO A 707 -91.33 -30.85 -27.50
N LEU A 708 -90.96 -32.13 -27.39
CA LEU A 708 -89.60 -32.62 -27.06
C LEU A 708 -88.89 -31.99 -25.85
N ILE A 709 -88.97 -32.69 -24.72
CA ILE A 709 -87.90 -32.71 -23.72
C ILE A 709 -86.85 -33.73 -24.20
N ASP A 710 -85.61 -33.27 -24.41
CA ASP A 710 -84.40 -34.11 -24.45
C ASP A 710 -83.17 -33.25 -24.08
N ASP A 711 -82.00 -33.89 -23.89
CA ASP A 711 -80.70 -33.28 -23.55
C ASP A 711 -80.63 -32.46 -22.24
N LEU A 712 -80.98 -33.14 -21.14
CA LEU A 712 -80.68 -32.70 -19.77
C LEU A 712 -79.52 -33.51 -19.13
N ASP A 713 -78.39 -33.68 -19.83
CA ASP A 713 -77.19 -34.30 -19.21
C ASP A 713 -75.82 -33.98 -19.88
N SER A 714 -75.26 -32.78 -19.64
CA SER A 714 -73.80 -32.50 -19.73
C SER A 714 -73.43 -31.10 -19.20
N ASP A 715 -72.81 -31.05 -18.00
CA ASP A 715 -71.64 -30.19 -17.66
C ASP A 715 -71.27 -30.18 -16.15
N MET A 716 -72.04 -30.89 -15.31
CA MET A 716 -71.81 -31.01 -13.86
C MET A 716 -70.58 -31.87 -13.46
N ASN A 717 -69.45 -31.79 -14.20
CA ASN A 717 -68.24 -32.55 -13.85
C ASN A 717 -66.88 -31.94 -14.29
N SER A 718 -66.78 -30.61 -14.45
CA SER A 718 -65.54 -29.94 -14.93
C SER A 718 -64.78 -29.08 -13.89
N ILE A 719 -65.34 -28.88 -12.69
CA ILE A 719 -64.81 -27.90 -11.71
C ILE A 719 -63.65 -28.45 -10.84
N TYR A 720 -63.53 -29.78 -10.69
CA TYR A 720 -62.54 -30.42 -9.80
C TYR A 720 -61.31 -31.04 -10.50
N ASN A 721 -60.68 -30.33 -11.45
CA ASN A 721 -59.29 -30.63 -11.84
C ASN A 721 -58.58 -29.48 -12.60
N LYS A 722 -57.83 -28.62 -11.88
CA LYS A 722 -56.76 -27.80 -12.48
C LYS A 722 -55.50 -27.85 -11.60
N ARG A 723 -54.52 -28.66 -12.01
CA ARG A 723 -53.14 -28.57 -11.51
C ARG A 723 -52.52 -27.24 -11.97
N PRO A 724 -51.73 -26.54 -11.14
CA PRO A 724 -50.90 -25.44 -11.61
C PRO A 724 -49.77 -25.99 -12.50
N THR A 725 -49.74 -25.60 -13.76
CA THR A 725 -48.57 -25.82 -14.63
C THR A 725 -47.43 -24.91 -14.20
N ARG A 726 -46.21 -25.47 -14.09
CA ARG A 726 -44.99 -24.67 -13.89
C ARG A 726 -44.81 -23.71 -15.07
N THR A 727 -44.94 -22.42 -14.84
CA THR A 727 -44.33 -21.40 -15.70
C THR A 727 -42.85 -21.32 -15.36
N ILE A 728 -41.99 -21.39 -16.37
CA ILE A 728 -40.55 -21.16 -16.22
C ILE A 728 -40.33 -19.64 -16.24
N LEU A 729 -39.65 -19.12 -15.21
CA LEU A 729 -39.10 -17.76 -15.24
C LEU A 729 -37.76 -17.74 -16.02
N PRO A 730 -37.40 -16.61 -16.65
CA PRO A 730 -36.08 -16.41 -17.27
C PRO A 730 -34.96 -16.32 -16.22
#